data_AF-A0A452IS86-F1
#
_entry.id   AF-A0A452IS86-F1
#
_cell.length_a   1.000
_cell.length_b   1.000
_cell.length_c   1.000
_cell.angle_alpha   90.00
_cell.angle_beta   90.00
_cell.angle_gamma   90.00
#
_symmetry.space_group_name_H-M   'P 1'
#
loop_
_entity.id
_entity.type
_entity.pdbx_description
1 polymer ?
#
loop_
_entity_poly.entity_id
_entity_poly.type
_entity_poly.pdbx_seq_one_letter_code
_entity_poly.pdbx_strand_id
1 'polypeptide(L)'
;MAERCLGEGRTVPNTLLLGHVCCPPRGARNCSLLCSRCQALGAPPPSPGGAGGACRQRKLTWGAQRRLRPEIPQKAAAAQPPHSTGHGEAAKQPQQESMHAYAANVYTSVVEELMKGKQRKFIAVEQEFFRLWWDTVATDIHKQQVHQLLQEGRLEFIIGGQVMHDEAVTHINDQILQLTEGHGFLYETFGMRPRFSWHVDPFGASATTPTLFALAGFNAHLISRIDYDLKDDMQKTKKLQFVWRGSPSLSENHEIFTHVMDQYSYCTPSQIPFSNRSGFYWNGIAVFPDPPKDGVYPNMSVPVTDATIHLYAQSMVANIKKRAAWFRTADVLWPWGCDKQFFNASVQYSNMDPLLDYINKHADQFGVTVQYSTVSDYFQALYNRNLTWDIQNNQDFLPYSTEPFQAWTGFYTSRSVLKGIARRASSLLCAGESFFTQYVQKYPAGSVCKFWALQQLRSLRWAVSEVQHHDGITGTESPKVKDMYMNHLMDGIVNVKKLMASIILDTDNAKKNGKLYSYVYNKDTGKRGTRNVEQYIIVYNPLAWNITTFVVVAMSYSAVSVYDELGHPVSAQIQGSAESPFTYDLYILVTLSGLSYQRYSVKLSADNESAFIARSVKYGRKVIKHADRQSRRLIPVLNDCYTVMLDQNTNLMHSITDRKTNQTVEVTQEFLEYHVNGDVRKGPISDNYLFTPNGSAVEESKAVGLEVVSGNLVREIRQYFYRNTTAQDYMYVAYSRIYSVPGGYDDKLLCHRIEQEYRVGPLELNHEAIFRTSTNLNTKQTLHTDNNGYQMQKRPYKVFVNNSVARNYYPMVQTAYIEDDRMRLILLAERSHGVSSQGNGQVEVMLHRRLWNNLEWDLNYNLTLNDTSVVRPMFWLILGTKPAADVLYQSSALALEHRPFVMYGELTDKPKLHRERHSIQRDPVTLPANLHLQTLSIPGWTYSSNHTEQLQNIYKGIRKQEDADFRRVLLRIRHMYEVGEDPVLSQPATVNLKSLLKGLRTVELVEERSLTGTWDINTLERWKWKSAQHISKASGTNELTISQTPSEIKVSTGMSAEITCSWKNNEMVQRFRVTWKTEHLTCKEGINRELSSKLYYTANATHKDKTVLKIEAVKKNDTGTYFCEITTEIPFMKKGLGNGTTLIVEEKEAGSMENYHFMAILAIFPFLISGGCFYLCYKKQQNSKNSVPERRTHEERTLQVTELDEGNEINEAEERKPSSSNSSEWVSDLQQGSAYKKWAPK
;
A
#
# COMPACT_ATOMS: atom_id res chain seq x y z
N MET A 1 -31.82 44.08 -5.19
CA MET A 1 -32.11 45.53 -5.13
C MET A 1 -31.09 46.20 -4.21
N ALA A 2 -31.11 47.53 -4.18
CA ALA A 2 -30.35 48.48 -3.34
C ALA A 2 -29.64 47.90 -2.08
N GLU A 3 -28.32 48.06 -1.98
CA GLU A 3 -27.60 49.11 -1.19
C GLU A 3 -27.44 48.73 0.30
N ARG A 4 -26.26 48.78 0.95
CA ARG A 4 -25.14 49.74 1.12
C ARG A 4 -25.30 50.65 2.37
N CYS A 5 -24.18 50.74 3.09
CA CYS A 5 -23.74 51.86 3.96
C CYS A 5 -24.22 51.97 5.44
N LEU A 6 -23.20 51.89 6.33
CA LEU A 6 -22.97 52.70 7.54
C LEU A 6 -23.91 52.50 8.76
N GLY A 7 -23.45 52.64 10.02
CA GLY A 7 -22.07 52.84 10.49
C GLY A 7 -21.99 53.30 11.96
N GLU A 8 -20.93 52.86 12.66
CA GLU A 8 -20.41 53.39 13.95
C GLU A 8 -21.30 53.31 15.22
N GLY A 9 -20.71 53.43 16.44
CA GLY A 9 -21.48 53.32 17.69
C GLY A 9 -20.71 53.43 19.04
N ARG A 10 -19.48 52.88 19.13
CA ARG A 10 -18.51 52.99 20.26
C ARG A 10 -18.88 52.37 21.63
N THR A 11 -17.83 52.32 22.47
CA THR A 11 -17.75 52.17 23.95
C THR A 11 -17.98 50.80 24.62
N VAL A 12 -16.88 50.31 25.17
CA VAL A 12 -16.62 49.17 26.10
C VAL A 12 -16.53 49.79 27.51
N PRO A 13 -17.00 49.16 28.63
CA PRO A 13 -16.17 48.15 29.32
C PRO A 13 -16.84 47.06 30.23
N ASN A 14 -15.99 46.07 30.55
CA ASN A 14 -15.90 45.25 31.77
C ASN A 14 -17.00 44.22 32.17
N THR A 15 -16.75 42.97 31.75
CA THR A 15 -16.47 41.74 32.56
C THR A 15 -17.17 41.42 33.91
N LEU A 16 -17.41 40.11 34.11
CA LEU A 16 -17.50 39.29 35.36
C LEU A 16 -18.89 38.88 35.94
N LEU A 17 -19.14 37.57 35.77
CA LEU A 17 -19.64 36.58 36.77
C LEU A 17 -21.13 36.45 37.19
N LEU A 18 -21.55 35.16 37.15
CA LEU A 18 -22.41 34.41 38.10
C LEU A 18 -23.83 34.91 38.44
N GLY A 19 -24.84 34.09 38.12
CA GLY A 19 -26.24 34.31 38.51
C GLY A 19 -27.15 33.10 38.25
N HIS A 20 -27.16 32.13 39.17
CA HIS A 20 -27.89 30.86 39.10
C HIS A 20 -29.45 30.99 39.20
N VAL A 21 -30.15 29.94 38.71
CA VAL A 21 -31.41 29.37 39.26
C VAL A 21 -32.81 29.82 38.74
N CYS A 22 -33.71 28.82 38.66
CA CYS A 22 -35.19 28.82 38.55
C CYS A 22 -35.95 29.25 37.27
N CYS A 23 -36.41 28.22 36.54
CA CYS A 23 -37.82 27.82 36.27
C CYS A 23 -39.01 28.83 36.19
N PRO A 24 -40.10 28.48 35.46
CA PRO A 24 -40.97 29.44 34.75
C PRO A 24 -42.30 29.78 35.44
N PRO A 25 -43.11 30.68 34.81
CA PRO A 25 -44.51 30.29 34.57
C PRO A 25 -45.18 30.76 33.25
N ARG A 26 -45.92 29.81 32.63
CA ARG A 26 -47.30 29.91 32.07
C ARG A 26 -47.76 31.08 31.16
N GLY A 27 -48.14 30.70 29.92
CA GLY A 27 -49.48 30.94 29.35
C GLY A 27 -49.66 32.12 28.37
N ALA A 28 -50.77 32.25 27.63
CA ALA A 28 -51.85 31.30 27.26
C ALA A 28 -52.80 31.95 26.20
N ARG A 29 -53.72 31.16 25.59
CA ARG A 29 -54.87 31.57 24.73
C ARG A 29 -54.51 32.00 23.27
N ASN A 30 -55.35 31.82 22.23
CA ASN A 30 -56.64 31.13 22.12
C ASN A 30 -57.00 30.64 20.69
N CYS A 31 -58.04 29.78 20.63
CA CYS A 31 -59.11 29.54 19.62
C CYS A 31 -59.22 30.47 18.38
N SER A 32 -59.84 30.12 17.23
CA SER A 32 -60.60 28.94 16.69
C SER A 32 -60.81 29.18 15.16
N LEU A 33 -61.47 28.42 14.26
CA LEU A 33 -62.47 27.31 14.25
C LEU A 33 -61.90 26.10 13.45
N LEU A 34 -62.52 24.95 13.08
CA LEU A 34 -63.88 24.48 12.70
C LEU A 34 -64.39 25.06 11.35
N CYS A 35 -65.09 24.36 10.44
CA CYS A 35 -65.55 22.95 10.31
C CYS A 35 -65.63 22.58 8.78
N SER A 36 -66.31 21.58 8.17
CA SER A 36 -67.24 20.49 8.57
C SER A 36 -67.49 19.48 7.42
N ARG A 37 -67.52 18.15 7.72
CA ARG A 37 -68.33 17.06 7.07
C ARG A 37 -68.05 16.69 5.60
N CYS A 38 -68.14 15.44 5.10
CA CYS A 38 -68.35 14.05 5.63
C CYS A 38 -68.09 13.03 4.44
N GLN A 39 -68.23 11.69 4.47
CA GLN A 39 -68.77 10.72 5.45
C GLN A 39 -68.22 9.27 5.25
N ALA A 40 -67.82 8.60 6.35
CA ALA A 40 -68.08 7.19 6.71
C ALA A 40 -67.50 5.97 5.92
N LEU A 41 -67.38 4.85 6.68
CA LEU A 41 -66.81 3.51 6.34
C LEU A 41 -65.29 3.51 6.10
N GLY A 42 -64.43 2.73 6.79
CA GLY A 42 -64.58 1.85 7.96
C GLY A 42 -63.20 1.64 8.64
N ALA A 43 -63.15 1.18 9.89
CA ALA A 43 -61.95 1.24 10.76
C ALA A 43 -61.32 -0.16 11.06
N PRO A 44 -60.16 -0.29 11.76
CA PRO A 44 -59.23 0.75 12.27
C PRO A 44 -57.72 0.48 12.01
N PRO A 45 -56.87 1.53 12.07
CA PRO A 45 -55.50 1.43 12.58
C PRO A 45 -55.32 2.19 13.91
N PRO A 46 -54.60 1.65 14.92
CA PRO A 46 -54.32 2.36 16.17
C PRO A 46 -53.25 3.45 16.01
N SER A 47 -53.29 4.45 16.89
CA SER A 47 -52.61 5.75 16.76
C SER A 47 -51.09 5.74 17.06
N PRO A 48 -50.33 6.70 16.51
CA PRO A 48 -48.89 6.86 16.78
C PRO A 48 -48.60 7.65 18.07
N GLY A 49 -47.39 7.48 18.62
CA GLY A 49 -46.86 8.37 19.66
C GLY A 49 -45.52 7.87 20.24
N GLY A 50 -44.47 8.69 20.21
CA GLY A 50 -43.16 8.31 20.76
C GLY A 50 -41.95 9.04 20.17
N ALA A 51 -41.89 10.37 20.28
CA ALA A 51 -40.63 11.09 20.08
C ALA A 51 -39.67 10.78 21.23
N GLY A 52 -38.39 10.52 20.93
CA GLY A 52 -37.40 10.18 21.97
C GLY A 52 -35.96 10.38 21.50
N GLY A 53 -35.29 11.38 22.10
CA GLY A 53 -33.83 11.53 22.00
C GLY A 53 -33.11 10.90 23.20
N ALA A 54 -31.79 10.80 23.09
CA ALA A 54 -30.84 10.45 24.17
C ALA A 54 -30.99 9.06 24.84
N CYS A 55 -30.32 8.07 24.24
CA CYS A 55 -29.55 7.01 24.92
C CYS A 55 -30.23 6.21 26.06
N ARG A 56 -31.02 5.17 25.72
CA ARG A 56 -31.28 4.02 26.61
C ARG A 56 -31.45 2.69 25.86
N GLN A 57 -30.37 1.91 25.73
CA GLN A 57 -30.48 0.46 25.53
C GLN A 57 -30.62 -0.27 26.88
N ARG A 58 -31.86 -0.50 27.34
CA ARG A 58 -32.22 -1.59 28.27
C ARG A 58 -33.65 -2.05 28.06
N LYS A 59 -33.82 -3.31 27.66
CA LYS A 59 -34.94 -4.15 28.12
C LYS A 59 -34.42 -5.57 28.37
N LEU A 60 -34.39 -5.94 29.65
CA LEU A 60 -34.33 -7.34 30.07
C LEU A 60 -35.71 -7.96 29.84
N THR A 61 -35.72 -9.23 29.44
CA THR A 61 -36.86 -10.13 29.68
C THR A 61 -36.31 -11.40 30.34
N TRP A 62 -36.82 -11.70 31.54
CA TRP A 62 -36.61 -12.99 32.22
C TRP A 62 -37.67 -13.99 31.74
N GLY A 63 -37.33 -15.28 31.63
CA GLY A 63 -38.37 -16.31 31.54
C GLY A 63 -38.08 -17.60 30.75
N ALA A 64 -37.02 -18.35 31.06
CA ALA A 64 -37.00 -19.82 30.90
C ALA A 64 -35.77 -20.43 31.60
N GLN A 65 -35.99 -21.36 32.54
CA GLN A 65 -34.91 -22.19 33.08
C GLN A 65 -34.77 -23.49 32.28
N ARG A 66 -33.55 -23.87 31.90
CA ARG A 66 -33.12 -25.29 31.88
C ARG A 66 -31.66 -25.38 32.32
N ARG A 67 -31.37 -26.33 33.20
CA ARG A 67 -30.03 -26.54 33.79
C ARG A 67 -29.15 -27.37 32.86
N LEU A 68 -27.94 -26.88 32.58
CA LEU A 68 -26.73 -27.70 32.46
C LEU A 68 -25.59 -26.93 33.13
N ARG A 69 -24.83 -27.57 34.04
CA ARG A 69 -23.50 -27.07 34.44
C ARG A 69 -22.52 -27.42 33.30
N PRO A 70 -21.48 -26.62 33.09
CA PRO A 70 -20.18 -27.03 33.65
C PRO A 70 -19.69 -26.13 34.78
N GLU A 71 -18.81 -26.68 35.61
CA GLU A 71 -18.01 -25.94 36.59
C GLU A 71 -16.64 -25.62 36.01
N ILE A 72 -16.18 -24.38 36.18
CA ILE A 72 -14.79 -23.91 36.34
C ILE A 72 -14.87 -22.39 36.53
N PRO A 73 -14.47 -21.82 37.69
CA PRO A 73 -14.48 -20.38 37.91
C PRO A 73 -13.21 -19.71 37.35
N GLN A 74 -13.09 -19.61 36.02
CA GLN A 74 -12.03 -18.79 35.41
C GLN A 74 -12.35 -17.29 35.60
N LYS A 75 -11.47 -16.57 36.31
CA LYS A 75 -11.44 -15.11 36.35
C LYS A 75 -11.18 -14.57 34.93
N ALA A 76 -11.86 -13.51 34.52
CA ALA A 76 -11.58 -12.86 33.23
C ALA A 76 -10.33 -11.97 33.35
N ALA A 77 -9.49 -11.96 32.32
CA ALA A 77 -8.27 -11.15 32.28
C ALA A 77 -8.44 -10.02 31.27
N ALA A 78 -8.32 -8.76 31.71
CA ALA A 78 -8.38 -7.61 30.81
C ALA A 78 -6.97 -7.08 30.50
N ALA A 79 -6.59 -7.23 29.22
CA ALA A 79 -5.37 -6.71 28.63
C ALA A 79 -5.60 -5.28 28.15
N GLN A 80 -4.90 -4.30 28.72
CA GLN A 80 -5.11 -2.88 28.43
C GLN A 80 -3.92 -2.26 27.71
N PRO A 81 -4.04 -1.91 26.42
CA PRO A 81 -3.08 -1.07 25.72
C PRO A 81 -3.42 0.43 25.86
N PRO A 82 -2.57 1.21 26.54
CA PRO A 82 -2.55 2.66 26.43
C PRO A 82 -2.15 3.08 25.02
N HIS A 83 -2.96 3.92 24.39
CA HIS A 83 -2.78 4.41 23.04
C HIS A 83 -3.33 5.83 22.89
N SER A 84 -2.90 6.52 21.84
CA SER A 84 -3.56 7.72 21.34
C SER A 84 -3.59 7.68 19.82
N THR A 85 -4.77 7.83 19.23
CA THR A 85 -4.95 8.00 17.79
C THR A 85 -4.54 9.42 17.39
N GLY A 86 -3.54 9.51 16.51
CA GLY A 86 -2.96 10.78 16.06
C GLY A 86 -3.65 11.37 14.83
N HIS A 87 -4.89 11.83 14.96
CA HIS A 87 -5.64 12.30 13.78
C HIS A 87 -5.19 13.67 13.29
N GLY A 88 -4.87 13.79 12.00
CA GLY A 88 -4.59 15.08 11.32
C GLY A 88 -5.78 16.05 11.28
N GLU A 89 -6.95 15.58 11.69
CA GLU A 89 -8.25 16.24 11.69
C GLU A 89 -8.28 17.66 12.31
N ALA A 90 -8.92 18.55 11.56
CA ALA A 90 -9.82 19.61 12.03
C ALA A 90 -9.36 20.55 13.18
N ALA A 91 -8.20 21.22 13.05
CA ALA A 91 -7.85 22.38 13.88
C ALA A 91 -7.92 23.72 13.10
N LYS A 92 -8.04 24.86 13.81
CA LYS A 92 -8.40 26.16 13.22
C LYS A 92 -7.22 26.97 12.62
N GLN A 93 -5.97 26.58 12.85
CA GLN A 93 -4.75 27.35 12.57
C GLN A 93 -3.67 26.45 11.92
N PRO A 94 -2.47 26.94 11.54
CA PRO A 94 -1.50 26.16 10.75
C PRO A 94 -1.25 24.76 11.33
N GLN A 95 -1.74 23.73 10.63
CA GLN A 95 -1.81 22.36 11.16
C GLN A 95 -0.46 21.87 11.69
N GLN A 96 0.63 22.23 11.01
CA GLN A 96 1.99 21.85 11.38
C GLN A 96 2.34 22.26 12.81
N GLU A 97 2.06 23.50 13.24
CA GLU A 97 2.33 23.97 14.61
C GLU A 97 1.50 23.19 15.65
N SER A 98 0.22 22.93 15.35
CA SER A 98 -0.67 22.16 16.23
C SER A 98 -0.30 20.67 16.31
N MET A 99 0.19 20.07 15.23
CA MET A 99 0.57 18.65 15.20
C MET A 99 2.00 18.43 15.73
N HIS A 100 2.90 19.42 15.56
CA HIS A 100 4.16 19.50 16.31
C HIS A 100 3.88 19.55 17.81
N ALA A 101 2.98 20.43 18.27
CA ALA A 101 2.57 20.51 19.67
C ALA A 101 1.93 19.20 20.19
N TYR A 102 1.08 18.55 19.40
CA TYR A 102 0.51 17.23 19.75
C TYR A 102 1.59 16.16 19.93
N ALA A 103 2.44 15.96 18.92
CA ALA A 103 3.49 14.95 18.94
C ALA A 103 4.52 15.23 20.05
N ALA A 104 4.87 16.50 20.29
CA ALA A 104 5.71 16.95 21.39
C ALA A 104 5.18 16.51 22.75
N ASN A 105 3.91 16.79 23.03
CA ASN A 105 3.31 16.56 24.35
C ASN A 105 3.03 15.07 24.61
N VAL A 106 2.50 14.32 23.63
CA VAL A 106 2.25 12.87 23.79
C VAL A 106 3.55 12.13 24.00
N TYR A 107 4.47 12.13 23.04
CA TYR A 107 5.60 11.20 23.08
C TYR A 107 6.61 11.55 24.18
N THR A 108 6.80 12.84 24.50
CA THR A 108 7.64 13.23 25.65
C THR A 108 7.03 12.75 26.97
N SER A 109 5.76 13.09 27.26
CA SER A 109 5.15 12.71 28.54
C SER A 109 4.94 11.21 28.68
N VAL A 110 4.65 10.49 27.58
CA VAL A 110 4.61 9.02 27.56
C VAL A 110 5.97 8.41 27.89
N VAL A 111 7.06 8.84 27.25
CA VAL A 111 8.40 8.29 27.51
C VAL A 111 8.83 8.55 28.95
N GLU A 112 8.62 9.77 29.47
CA GLU A 112 8.88 10.07 30.88
C GLU A 112 8.10 9.16 31.85
N GLU A 113 6.80 9.01 31.66
CA GLU A 113 5.97 8.22 32.57
C GLU A 113 6.22 6.71 32.45
N LEU A 114 6.61 6.22 31.28
CA LEU A 114 7.10 4.86 31.11
C LEU A 114 8.45 4.66 31.85
N MET A 115 9.32 5.68 31.91
CA MET A 115 10.54 5.58 32.72
C MET A 115 10.25 5.62 34.23
N LYS A 116 9.22 6.35 34.67
CA LYS A 116 8.82 6.47 36.10
C LYS A 116 8.18 5.19 36.68
N GLY A 117 7.39 4.42 35.91
CA GLY A 117 6.67 3.24 36.43
C GLY A 117 6.84 1.99 35.57
N LYS A 118 7.62 1.00 36.04
CA LYS A 118 8.03 -0.19 35.27
C LYS A 118 6.90 -1.11 34.79
N GLN A 119 5.73 -1.08 35.41
CA GLN A 119 4.54 -1.83 34.98
C GLN A 119 3.85 -1.23 33.75
N ARG A 120 4.05 0.07 33.48
CA ARG A 120 3.32 0.82 32.44
C ARG A 120 3.79 0.41 31.05
N LYS A 121 2.88 0.42 30.07
CA LYS A 121 3.14 0.14 28.64
C LYS A 121 2.39 1.12 27.74
N PHE A 122 2.81 1.30 26.49
CA PHE A 122 2.13 2.15 25.49
C PHE A 122 2.33 1.59 24.06
N ILE A 123 1.37 1.79 23.17
CA ILE A 123 1.51 1.49 21.73
C ILE A 123 1.55 2.78 20.89
N ALA A 124 2.52 2.88 19.97
CA ALA A 124 2.65 3.97 19.01
C ALA A 124 2.33 3.46 17.61
N VAL A 125 1.50 4.21 16.86
CA VAL A 125 0.87 3.71 15.63
C VAL A 125 1.38 4.45 14.39
N GLU A 126 1.03 5.72 14.22
CA GLU A 126 1.37 6.53 13.04
C GLU A 126 2.84 7.02 13.11
N GLN A 127 3.69 6.54 12.21
CA GLN A 127 5.12 6.87 12.23
C GLN A 127 5.44 8.29 11.74
N GLU A 128 4.50 8.95 11.08
CA GLU A 128 4.61 10.37 10.72
C GLU A 128 4.80 11.27 11.96
N PHE A 129 3.92 11.14 12.96
CA PHE A 129 4.00 11.92 14.19
C PHE A 129 5.13 11.46 15.12
N PHE A 130 5.46 10.16 15.11
CA PHE A 130 6.59 9.67 15.90
C PHE A 130 7.94 10.16 15.33
N ARG A 131 8.13 10.08 14.01
CA ARG A 131 9.31 10.63 13.30
C ARG A 131 9.44 12.13 13.53
N LEU A 132 8.33 12.87 13.41
CA LEU A 132 8.29 14.30 13.70
C LEU A 132 8.83 14.61 15.11
N TRP A 133 8.30 13.96 16.14
CA TRP A 133 8.81 14.13 17.51
C TRP A 133 10.28 13.73 17.64
N TRP A 134 10.67 12.60 17.05
CA TRP A 134 12.03 12.08 17.10
C TRP A 134 13.05 13.03 16.48
N ASP A 135 12.74 13.62 15.33
CA ASP A 135 13.65 14.49 14.59
C ASP A 135 13.69 15.92 15.16
N THR A 136 12.59 16.45 15.72
CA THR A 136 12.49 17.88 16.10
C THR A 136 12.37 18.18 17.61
N VAL A 137 12.00 17.20 18.46
CA VAL A 137 11.72 17.44 19.90
C VAL A 137 12.48 16.49 20.84
N ALA A 138 12.74 15.25 20.43
CA ALA A 138 13.34 14.24 21.29
C ALA A 138 14.83 14.56 21.60
N THR A 139 15.13 14.78 22.88
CA THR A 139 16.50 14.91 23.40
C THR A 139 17.25 13.58 23.27
N ASP A 140 18.59 13.58 23.35
CA ASP A 140 19.36 12.33 23.32
C ASP A 140 19.02 11.40 24.50
N ILE A 141 18.59 11.97 25.64
CA ILE A 141 18.05 11.22 26.78
C ILE A 141 16.74 10.52 26.39
N HIS A 142 15.77 11.23 25.77
CA HIS A 142 14.54 10.61 25.29
C HIS A 142 14.82 9.54 24.23
N LYS A 143 15.82 9.76 23.37
CA LYS A 143 16.23 8.81 22.34
C LYS A 143 16.79 7.52 22.94
N GLN A 144 17.68 7.62 23.93
CA GLN A 144 18.18 6.47 24.70
C GLN A 144 17.04 5.75 25.47
N GLN A 145 16.14 6.50 26.11
CA GLN A 145 14.99 5.94 26.83
C GLN A 145 14.04 5.18 25.91
N VAL A 146 13.78 5.67 24.69
CA VAL A 146 13.00 4.94 23.68
C VAL A 146 13.67 3.61 23.31
N HIS A 147 14.99 3.60 23.03
CA HIS A 147 15.71 2.35 22.78
C HIS A 147 15.59 1.36 23.95
N GLN A 148 15.64 1.84 25.21
CA GLN A 148 15.40 1.00 26.39
C GLN A 148 13.96 0.48 26.45
N LEU A 149 12.96 1.34 26.27
CA LEU A 149 11.54 0.97 26.40
C LEU A 149 11.06 0.00 25.31
N LEU A 150 11.67 0.05 24.12
CA LEU A 150 11.48 -0.93 23.04
C LEU A 150 12.11 -2.28 23.41
N GLN A 151 13.32 -2.30 23.98
CA GLN A 151 13.97 -3.53 24.48
C GLN A 151 13.22 -4.15 25.68
N GLU A 152 12.66 -3.33 26.58
CA GLU A 152 11.83 -3.79 27.70
C GLU A 152 10.45 -4.33 27.25
N GLY A 153 10.06 -4.17 25.97
CA GLY A 153 8.73 -4.59 25.48
C GLY A 153 7.59 -3.76 26.08
N ARG A 154 7.84 -2.46 26.31
CA ARG A 154 6.96 -1.54 27.04
C ARG A 154 6.50 -0.35 26.19
N LEU A 155 7.31 0.06 25.23
CA LEU A 155 6.83 0.76 24.04
C LEU A 155 6.75 -0.26 22.90
N GLU A 156 5.65 -0.30 22.16
CA GLU A 156 5.53 -1.14 20.95
C GLU A 156 5.07 -0.30 19.75
N PHE A 157 5.73 -0.48 18.59
CA PHE A 157 5.28 0.07 17.31
C PHE A 157 4.29 -0.89 16.64
N ILE A 158 3.06 -0.43 16.45
CA ILE A 158 1.94 -1.20 15.89
C ILE A 158 1.51 -0.60 14.55
N ILE A 159 1.21 -1.45 13.55
CA ILE A 159 1.24 -1.09 12.11
C ILE A 159 2.64 -0.64 11.69
N GLY A 160 3.14 0.49 12.19
CA GLY A 160 4.44 1.06 11.85
C GLY A 160 4.54 1.62 10.42
N GLY A 161 3.42 1.79 9.72
CA GLY A 161 3.35 2.60 8.50
C GLY A 161 3.47 4.09 8.79
N GLN A 162 3.69 4.91 7.77
CA GLN A 162 3.65 6.37 7.93
C GLN A 162 2.29 6.81 8.53
N VAL A 163 1.19 6.19 8.07
CA VAL A 163 -0.19 6.47 8.52
C VAL A 163 -1.00 5.18 8.76
N MET A 164 -2.06 5.28 9.56
CA MET A 164 -3.17 4.32 9.49
C MET A 164 -4.00 4.65 8.25
N HIS A 165 -3.89 3.80 7.22
CA HIS A 165 -4.46 4.06 5.90
C HIS A 165 -5.93 3.64 5.82
N ASP A 166 -6.73 4.36 5.03
CA ASP A 166 -8.08 3.88 4.68
C ASP A 166 -8.01 2.58 3.86
N GLU A 167 -9.06 1.77 3.93
CA GLU A 167 -9.16 0.47 3.27
C GLU A 167 -10.14 0.45 2.09
N ALA A 168 -10.94 1.50 1.86
CA ALA A 168 -11.95 1.51 0.80
C ALA A 168 -11.49 2.20 -0.50
N VAL A 169 -10.83 3.35 -0.44
CA VAL A 169 -10.45 4.18 -1.60
C VAL A 169 -8.94 4.32 -1.84
N THR A 170 -8.09 3.77 -0.98
CA THR A 170 -6.63 3.64 -1.21
C THR A 170 -6.29 2.58 -2.27
N HIS A 171 -5.18 2.75 -2.98
CA HIS A 171 -4.66 1.75 -3.93
C HIS A 171 -3.56 0.88 -3.30
N ILE A 172 -3.51 -0.41 -3.65
CA ILE A 172 -2.52 -1.38 -3.14
C ILE A 172 -1.07 -0.90 -3.26
N ASN A 173 -0.72 -0.17 -4.33
CA ASN A 173 0.62 0.39 -4.51
C ASN A 173 0.96 1.43 -3.42
N ASP A 174 -0.01 2.27 -3.05
CA ASP A 174 0.16 3.36 -2.09
C ASP A 174 0.07 2.83 -0.64
N GLN A 175 -0.77 1.83 -0.38
CA GLN A 175 -0.78 1.06 0.87
C GLN A 175 0.60 0.43 1.14
N ILE A 176 1.21 -0.17 0.11
CA ILE A 176 2.56 -0.74 0.20
C ILE A 176 3.62 0.35 0.40
N LEU A 177 3.51 1.49 -0.30
CA LEU A 177 4.47 2.60 -0.18
C LEU A 177 4.52 3.15 1.25
N GLN A 178 3.37 3.49 1.85
CA GLN A 178 3.33 4.11 3.17
C GLN A 178 3.82 3.13 4.28
N LEU A 179 3.54 1.83 4.13
CA LEU A 179 4.15 0.79 4.97
C LEU A 179 5.67 0.68 4.76
N THR A 180 6.17 0.86 3.53
CA THR A 180 7.61 0.80 3.21
C THR A 180 8.38 1.98 3.80
N GLU A 181 7.86 3.20 3.72
CA GLU A 181 8.48 4.40 4.30
C GLU A 181 8.42 4.39 5.84
N GLY A 182 7.33 3.86 6.43
CA GLY A 182 7.21 3.68 7.88
C GLY A 182 8.15 2.59 8.43
N HIS A 183 8.09 1.37 7.86
CA HIS A 183 8.97 0.26 8.26
C HIS A 183 10.45 0.55 7.99
N GLY A 184 10.77 1.28 6.90
CA GLY A 184 12.13 1.69 6.59
C GLY A 184 12.72 2.56 7.70
N PHE A 185 12.00 3.60 8.12
CA PHE A 185 12.38 4.43 9.27
C PHE A 185 12.53 3.61 10.56
N LEU A 186 11.54 2.77 10.90
CA LEU A 186 11.59 1.95 12.11
C LEU A 186 12.76 0.97 12.16
N TYR A 187 13.08 0.35 11.01
CA TYR A 187 14.18 -0.60 10.92
C TYR A 187 15.55 0.08 10.85
N GLU A 188 15.65 1.24 10.20
CA GLU A 188 16.88 2.04 10.14
C GLU A 188 17.24 2.63 11.50
N THR A 189 16.27 3.23 12.20
CA THR A 189 16.48 3.93 13.48
C THR A 189 16.50 2.97 14.68
N PHE A 190 15.63 1.96 14.73
CA PHE A 190 15.46 1.10 15.92
C PHE A 190 15.77 -0.39 15.68
N GLY A 191 15.95 -0.81 14.42
CA GLY A 191 16.02 -2.23 14.06
C GLY A 191 14.68 -2.97 14.21
N MET A 192 13.61 -2.24 14.53
CA MET A 192 12.30 -2.80 14.85
C MET A 192 11.55 -3.22 13.59
N ARG A 193 10.79 -4.32 13.70
CA ARG A 193 9.91 -4.84 12.63
C ARG A 193 8.53 -5.10 13.24
N PRO A 194 7.51 -4.27 12.94
CA PRO A 194 6.14 -4.49 13.40
C PRO A 194 5.63 -5.89 13.01
N ARG A 195 4.85 -6.53 13.91
CA ARG A 195 4.26 -7.86 13.68
C ARG A 195 2.74 -7.90 13.87
N PHE A 196 2.12 -6.77 14.20
CA PHE A 196 0.70 -6.65 14.54
C PHE A 196 0.15 -5.30 14.04
N SER A 197 -1.14 -5.26 13.69
CA SER A 197 -1.82 -4.05 13.19
C SER A 197 -2.85 -3.49 14.18
N TRP A 198 -3.31 -2.27 13.95
CA TRP A 198 -4.36 -1.59 14.71
C TRP A 198 -5.28 -0.76 13.78
N HIS A 199 -6.01 -1.42 12.88
CA HIS A 199 -6.89 -0.77 11.90
C HIS A 199 -8.26 -0.45 12.53
N VAL A 200 -8.23 0.43 13.53
CA VAL A 200 -9.41 0.73 14.36
C VAL A 200 -10.33 1.78 13.76
N ASP A 201 -9.85 2.59 12.83
CA ASP A 201 -10.58 3.74 12.30
C ASP A 201 -10.91 3.79 10.79
N PRO A 202 -10.31 2.99 9.88
CA PRO A 202 -10.77 2.90 8.49
C PRO A 202 -12.26 2.55 8.40
N PHE A 203 -13.00 3.21 7.51
CA PHE A 203 -14.47 3.19 7.50
C PHE A 203 -15.03 1.95 6.79
N GLY A 204 -14.73 0.78 7.36
CA GLY A 204 -14.88 -0.54 6.72
C GLY A 204 -13.51 -1.19 6.53
N ALA A 205 -13.47 -2.52 6.45
CA ALA A 205 -12.22 -3.28 6.27
C ALA A 205 -12.22 -4.08 4.95
N SER A 206 -11.08 -4.10 4.28
CA SER A 206 -10.82 -4.74 2.97
C SER A 206 -10.19 -6.12 3.13
N ALA A 207 -10.41 -7.02 2.16
CA ALA A 207 -9.73 -8.32 2.11
C ALA A 207 -8.27 -8.20 1.60
N THR A 208 -7.89 -7.07 1.00
CA THR A 208 -6.50 -6.80 0.57
C THR A 208 -5.59 -6.54 1.77
N THR A 209 -6.00 -5.67 2.70
CA THR A 209 -5.24 -5.27 3.90
C THR A 209 -4.65 -6.44 4.72
N PRO A 210 -5.41 -7.47 5.16
CA PRO A 210 -4.87 -8.61 5.90
C PRO A 210 -3.84 -9.40 5.07
N THR A 211 -4.02 -9.45 3.75
CA THR A 211 -3.09 -10.12 2.82
C THR A 211 -1.76 -9.37 2.75
N LEU A 212 -1.79 -8.03 2.68
CA LEU A 212 -0.58 -7.21 2.73
C LEU A 212 0.15 -7.34 4.07
N PHE A 213 -0.58 -7.35 5.19
CA PHE A 213 0.03 -7.54 6.51
C PHE A 213 0.65 -8.94 6.65
N ALA A 214 0.02 -9.99 6.14
CA ALA A 214 0.64 -11.32 6.09
C ALA A 214 1.95 -11.33 5.28
N LEU A 215 1.98 -10.67 4.11
CA LEU A 215 3.17 -10.51 3.25
C LEU A 215 4.24 -9.58 3.84
N ALA A 216 3.86 -8.65 4.72
CA ALA A 216 4.78 -7.79 5.47
C ALA A 216 5.38 -8.50 6.72
N GLY A 217 4.83 -9.64 7.13
CA GLY A 217 5.33 -10.48 8.21
C GLY A 217 4.48 -10.49 9.49
N PHE A 218 3.21 -10.09 9.43
CA PHE A 218 2.37 -9.95 10.62
C PHE A 218 1.76 -11.29 11.07
N ASN A 219 1.65 -11.44 12.39
CA ASN A 219 1.12 -12.60 13.09
C ASN A 219 -0.40 -12.53 13.31
N ALA A 220 -0.92 -11.32 13.56
CA ALA A 220 -2.35 -11.07 13.71
C ALA A 220 -2.73 -9.64 13.29
N HIS A 221 -3.99 -9.49 12.92
CA HIS A 221 -4.65 -8.29 12.44
C HIS A 221 -5.77 -7.88 13.39
N LEU A 222 -6.12 -6.60 13.41
CA LEU A 222 -7.16 -6.05 14.27
C LEU A 222 -7.91 -4.96 13.51
N ILE A 223 -9.24 -5.08 13.48
CA ILE A 223 -10.17 -4.12 12.85
C ILE A 223 -11.29 -3.74 13.81
N SER A 224 -11.97 -2.62 13.55
CA SER A 224 -13.14 -2.21 14.35
C SER A 224 -14.40 -1.97 13.51
N ARG A 225 -14.36 -1.06 12.55
CA ARG A 225 -15.55 -0.56 11.85
C ARG A 225 -16.05 -1.57 10.82
N ILE A 226 -17.12 -2.27 11.16
CA ILE A 226 -17.89 -3.16 10.27
C ILE A 226 -19.39 -2.88 10.44
N ASP A 227 -20.19 -3.25 9.44
CA ASP A 227 -21.65 -3.06 9.41
C ASP A 227 -22.36 -3.50 10.70
N TYR A 228 -23.35 -2.70 11.15
CA TYR A 228 -23.99 -2.88 12.45
C TYR A 228 -24.84 -4.15 12.58
N ASP A 229 -25.56 -4.56 11.54
CA ASP A 229 -26.34 -5.81 11.56
C ASP A 229 -25.38 -7.01 11.73
N LEU A 230 -24.25 -6.96 11.02
CA LEU A 230 -23.19 -7.97 11.05
C LEU A 230 -22.44 -8.00 12.40
N LYS A 231 -22.06 -6.84 12.97
CA LYS A 231 -21.36 -6.81 14.28
C LYS A 231 -22.25 -7.35 15.39
N ASP A 232 -23.53 -6.97 15.43
CA ASP A 232 -24.47 -7.47 16.42
C ASP A 232 -24.65 -9.00 16.31
N ASP A 233 -24.68 -9.58 15.11
CA ASP A 233 -24.73 -11.04 14.93
C ASP A 233 -23.40 -11.74 15.26
N MET A 234 -22.25 -11.14 14.94
CA MET A 234 -20.94 -11.66 15.33
C MET A 234 -20.72 -11.61 16.86
N GLN A 235 -21.26 -10.60 17.54
CA GLN A 235 -21.33 -10.54 19.01
C GLN A 235 -22.19 -11.69 19.58
N LYS A 236 -23.42 -11.88 19.08
CA LYS A 236 -24.34 -12.94 19.54
C LYS A 236 -23.75 -14.35 19.34
N THR A 237 -23.05 -14.56 18.23
CA THR A 237 -22.48 -15.86 17.83
C THR A 237 -21.03 -16.08 18.28
N LYS A 238 -20.41 -15.10 18.95
CA LYS A 238 -18.98 -15.10 19.36
C LYS A 238 -17.99 -15.28 18.19
N LYS A 239 -18.31 -14.70 17.03
CA LYS A 239 -17.52 -14.79 15.78
C LYS A 239 -16.62 -13.59 15.48
N LEU A 240 -16.42 -12.70 16.45
CA LEU A 240 -15.50 -11.55 16.36
C LEU A 240 -13.99 -11.94 16.28
N GLN A 241 -13.67 -13.23 16.23
CA GLN A 241 -12.30 -13.77 16.22
C GLN A 241 -12.22 -14.93 15.21
N PHE A 242 -11.43 -14.79 14.14
CA PHE A 242 -11.34 -15.74 13.03
C PHE A 242 -9.96 -15.71 12.36
N VAL A 243 -9.66 -16.71 11.53
CA VAL A 243 -8.53 -16.69 10.60
C VAL A 243 -9.02 -16.19 9.24
N TRP A 244 -8.41 -15.13 8.71
CA TRP A 244 -8.82 -14.49 7.47
C TRP A 244 -7.91 -14.90 6.31
N ARG A 245 -8.52 -15.37 5.23
CA ARG A 245 -7.90 -15.66 3.92
C ARG A 245 -8.36 -14.63 2.90
N GLY A 246 -7.80 -13.42 3.00
CA GLY A 246 -8.21 -12.28 2.16
C GLY A 246 -8.04 -12.53 0.65
N SER A 247 -6.99 -13.25 0.26
CA SER A 247 -6.70 -13.60 -1.14
C SER A 247 -6.98 -15.08 -1.44
N PRO A 248 -7.86 -15.44 -2.40
CA PRO A 248 -8.04 -16.82 -2.85
C PRO A 248 -6.77 -17.45 -3.44
N SER A 249 -5.98 -16.65 -4.16
CA SER A 249 -4.74 -17.07 -4.81
C SER A 249 -3.63 -17.45 -3.82
N LEU A 250 -3.58 -16.81 -2.64
CA LEU A 250 -2.56 -17.08 -1.62
C LEU A 250 -3.06 -17.99 -0.50
N SER A 251 -4.35 -17.92 -0.15
CA SER A 251 -5.06 -18.82 0.76
C SER A 251 -4.29 -19.11 2.07
N GLU A 252 -4.19 -20.38 2.49
CA GLU A 252 -3.58 -20.83 3.75
C GLU A 252 -2.07 -20.53 3.91
N ASN A 253 -1.40 -20.05 2.86
CA ASN A 253 -0.02 -19.55 2.94
C ASN A 253 0.05 -18.16 3.61
N HIS A 254 -0.86 -17.26 3.23
CA HIS A 254 -0.90 -15.86 3.66
C HIS A 254 -2.15 -15.52 4.47
N GLU A 255 -2.71 -16.50 5.17
CA GLU A 255 -3.75 -16.27 6.18
C GLU A 255 -3.20 -15.53 7.42
N ILE A 256 -4.09 -14.83 8.12
CA ILE A 256 -3.78 -14.08 9.34
C ILE A 256 -4.96 -14.12 10.32
N PHE A 257 -4.71 -14.30 11.62
CA PHE A 257 -5.76 -14.20 12.63
C PHE A 257 -6.24 -12.76 12.76
N THR A 258 -7.55 -12.55 12.82
CA THR A 258 -8.16 -11.21 12.87
C THR A 258 -9.09 -11.11 14.08
N HIS A 259 -8.89 -10.05 14.86
CA HIS A 259 -9.79 -9.63 15.93
C HIS A 259 -10.65 -8.45 15.45
N VAL A 260 -11.97 -8.61 15.49
CA VAL A 260 -12.92 -7.51 15.36
C VAL A 260 -13.21 -6.95 16.74
N MET A 261 -12.95 -5.67 16.96
CA MET A 261 -13.29 -5.01 18.22
C MET A 261 -14.80 -5.09 18.48
N ASP A 262 -15.20 -5.35 19.72
CA ASP A 262 -16.59 -5.61 20.07
C ASP A 262 -17.48 -4.35 20.06
N GLN A 263 -16.91 -3.14 20.15
CA GLN A 263 -17.65 -1.88 20.09
C GLN A 263 -17.43 -1.17 18.76
N TYR A 264 -18.27 -0.18 18.44
CA TYR A 264 -18.13 0.65 17.22
C TYR A 264 -17.09 1.77 17.37
N SER A 265 -16.61 2.03 18.59
CA SER A 265 -15.50 2.92 18.90
C SER A 265 -14.36 2.13 19.54
N TYR A 266 -13.13 2.55 19.30
CA TYR A 266 -11.92 2.06 19.97
C TYR A 266 -11.64 2.75 21.30
N CYS A 267 -12.40 3.80 21.64
CA CYS A 267 -12.11 4.63 22.79
C CYS A 267 -12.53 4.00 24.13
N THR A 268 -11.86 4.41 25.21
CA THR A 268 -12.27 4.12 26.60
C THR A 268 -13.69 4.64 26.85
N PRO A 269 -14.53 3.98 27.68
CA PRO A 269 -15.91 4.43 27.91
C PRO A 269 -16.01 5.90 28.35
N SER A 270 -16.59 6.73 27.49
CA SER A 270 -16.68 8.19 27.68
C SER A 270 -17.69 8.62 28.74
N GLN A 271 -18.62 7.74 29.14
CA GLN A 271 -19.67 7.99 30.13
C GLN A 271 -19.60 6.95 31.25
N ILE A 272 -19.80 7.40 32.49
CA ILE A 272 -19.78 6.57 33.71
C ILE A 272 -21.02 6.86 34.58
N PRO A 273 -21.57 5.90 35.35
CA PRO A 273 -22.86 6.06 36.01
C PRO A 273 -22.92 7.08 37.16
N PHE A 274 -21.77 7.57 37.63
CA PHE A 274 -21.62 8.37 38.85
C PHE A 274 -21.03 9.77 38.62
N SER A 275 -20.85 10.19 37.37
CA SER A 275 -20.31 11.51 36.99
C SER A 275 -21.07 12.07 35.79
N ASN A 276 -21.17 13.40 35.72
CA ASN A 276 -21.63 14.12 34.52
C ASN A 276 -20.47 14.57 33.61
N ARG A 277 -19.22 14.31 34.01
CA ARG A 277 -18.02 14.50 33.18
C ARG A 277 -17.67 13.19 32.46
N SER A 278 -16.65 13.25 31.60
CA SER A 278 -15.95 12.08 31.05
C SER A 278 -15.73 10.94 32.06
N GLY A 279 -15.70 9.71 31.51
CA GLY A 279 -15.31 8.50 32.20
C GLY A 279 -13.82 8.43 32.54
N PHE A 280 -13.01 8.00 31.56
CA PHE A 280 -11.61 7.60 31.75
C PHE A 280 -10.61 8.50 30.98
N TYR A 281 -10.95 9.79 30.85
CA TYR A 281 -10.15 10.83 30.20
C TYR A 281 -9.69 11.86 31.24
N TRP A 282 -8.68 11.53 32.05
CA TRP A 282 -8.26 12.41 33.15
C TRP A 282 -7.48 13.64 32.66
N ASN A 283 -6.75 13.54 31.56
CA ASN A 283 -6.16 14.70 30.87
C ASN A 283 -7.17 15.50 30.03
N GLY A 284 -8.42 15.05 29.90
CA GLY A 284 -9.47 15.74 29.13
C GLY A 284 -9.22 15.78 27.62
N ILE A 285 -9.79 16.79 26.96
CA ILE A 285 -9.66 17.02 25.52
C ILE A 285 -8.51 18.00 25.26
N ALA A 286 -7.59 17.62 24.38
CA ALA A 286 -6.42 18.45 24.05
C ALA A 286 -6.82 19.78 23.38
N VAL A 287 -6.10 20.84 23.73
CA VAL A 287 -6.20 22.17 23.10
C VAL A 287 -4.78 22.60 22.73
N PHE A 288 -4.56 22.95 21.46
CA PHE A 288 -3.26 23.31 20.89
C PHE A 288 -3.40 24.50 19.93
N PRO A 289 -2.35 25.33 19.74
CA PRO A 289 -1.07 25.27 20.47
C PRO A 289 -1.18 25.80 21.91
N ASP A 290 -2.16 26.66 22.19
CA ASP A 290 -2.35 27.30 23.50
C ASP A 290 -3.07 26.39 24.51
N PRO A 291 -2.43 25.96 25.62
CA PRO A 291 -3.10 25.24 26.68
C PRO A 291 -3.97 26.16 27.56
N PRO A 292 -4.98 25.62 28.28
CA PRO A 292 -5.74 26.38 29.26
C PRO A 292 -4.85 27.00 30.34
N LYS A 293 -5.05 28.29 30.64
CA LYS A 293 -4.19 29.06 31.58
C LYS A 293 -4.27 28.60 33.04
N ASP A 294 -5.32 27.87 33.39
CA ASP A 294 -5.54 27.22 34.69
C ASP A 294 -5.10 25.74 34.71
N GLY A 295 -4.65 25.20 33.57
CA GLY A 295 -4.34 23.78 33.38
C GLY A 295 -5.57 22.86 33.32
N VAL A 296 -6.80 23.40 33.33
CA VAL A 296 -8.03 22.61 33.36
C VAL A 296 -8.57 22.43 31.94
N TYR A 297 -8.29 21.28 31.35
CA TYR A 297 -8.75 20.94 30.01
C TYR A 297 -10.25 20.66 29.94
N PRO A 298 -10.90 20.96 28.79
CA PRO A 298 -12.30 20.63 28.59
C PRO A 298 -12.57 19.14 28.82
N ASN A 299 -13.68 18.85 29.51
CA ASN A 299 -14.17 17.50 29.76
C ASN A 299 -13.17 16.55 30.47
N MET A 300 -12.28 17.06 31.34
CA MET A 300 -11.49 16.23 32.26
C MET A 300 -12.39 15.40 33.19
N SER A 301 -12.06 14.13 33.34
CA SER A 301 -12.75 13.17 34.23
C SER A 301 -12.51 13.50 35.72
N VAL A 302 -13.34 12.97 36.62
CA VAL A 302 -13.11 13.15 38.06
C VAL A 302 -11.92 12.30 38.54
N PRO A 303 -11.00 12.81 39.37
CA PRO A 303 -9.83 12.03 39.80
C PRO A 303 -10.19 10.74 40.55
N VAL A 304 -9.30 9.76 40.46
CA VAL A 304 -9.32 8.52 41.26
C VAL A 304 -8.82 8.84 42.67
N THR A 305 -9.71 8.72 43.64
CA THR A 305 -9.48 8.94 45.07
C THR A 305 -10.24 7.87 45.85
N ASP A 306 -10.03 7.76 47.18
CA ASP A 306 -10.73 6.77 48.01
C ASP A 306 -12.27 6.82 47.88
N ALA A 307 -12.82 8.01 47.58
CA ALA A 307 -14.25 8.22 47.37
C ALA A 307 -14.76 7.78 45.97
N THR A 308 -13.89 7.74 44.94
CA THR A 308 -14.29 7.44 43.55
C THR A 308 -13.76 6.11 43.04
N ILE A 309 -12.68 5.57 43.62
CA ILE A 309 -11.96 4.40 43.13
C ILE A 309 -12.82 3.13 43.04
N HIS A 310 -13.69 2.90 44.02
CA HIS A 310 -14.63 1.77 44.00
C HIS A 310 -15.70 1.92 42.90
N LEU A 311 -16.16 3.14 42.64
CA LEU A 311 -17.15 3.44 41.59
C LEU A 311 -16.54 3.30 40.19
N TYR A 312 -15.30 3.74 40.02
CA TYR A 312 -14.49 3.47 38.82
C TYR A 312 -14.28 1.97 38.60
N ALA A 313 -13.87 1.24 39.64
CA ALA A 313 -13.66 -0.21 39.58
C ALA A 313 -14.94 -0.95 39.20
N GLN A 314 -16.09 -0.67 39.86
CA GLN A 314 -17.38 -1.25 39.47
C GLN A 314 -17.73 -0.97 38.01
N SER A 315 -17.56 0.27 37.55
CA SER A 315 -17.90 0.69 36.19
C SER A 315 -17.03 0.00 35.14
N MET A 316 -15.73 -0.10 35.41
CA MET A 316 -14.76 -0.77 34.54
C MET A 316 -15.01 -2.29 34.49
N VAL A 317 -15.18 -2.93 35.64
CA VAL A 317 -15.44 -4.39 35.75
C VAL A 317 -16.77 -4.77 35.09
N ALA A 318 -17.82 -3.94 35.24
CA ALA A 318 -19.09 -4.15 34.55
C ALA A 318 -18.94 -4.06 33.02
N ASN A 319 -18.12 -3.12 32.53
CA ASN A 319 -17.79 -3.00 31.12
C ASN A 319 -17.00 -4.23 30.62
N ILE A 320 -15.90 -4.61 31.30
CA ILE A 320 -15.09 -5.80 30.97
C ILE A 320 -15.97 -7.06 30.88
N LYS A 321 -16.86 -7.30 31.87
CA LYS A 321 -17.76 -8.46 31.88
C LYS A 321 -18.78 -8.43 30.74
N LYS A 322 -19.29 -7.26 30.34
CA LYS A 322 -20.13 -7.13 29.14
C LYS A 322 -19.35 -7.54 27.88
N ARG A 323 -18.11 -7.05 27.74
CA ARG A 323 -17.26 -7.29 26.56
C ARG A 323 -16.81 -8.75 26.46
N ALA A 324 -16.42 -9.36 27.58
CA ALA A 324 -16.08 -10.78 27.67
C ALA A 324 -17.17 -11.72 27.13
N ALA A 325 -18.45 -11.36 27.32
CA ALA A 325 -19.57 -12.18 26.90
C ALA A 325 -19.62 -12.39 25.36
N TRP A 326 -19.04 -11.50 24.57
CA TRP A 326 -19.03 -11.55 23.10
C TRP A 326 -17.84 -12.30 22.49
N PHE A 327 -16.83 -12.68 23.28
CA PHE A 327 -15.65 -13.40 22.79
C PHE A 327 -15.66 -14.89 23.16
N ARG A 328 -14.74 -15.65 22.56
CA ARG A 328 -14.55 -17.09 22.85
C ARG A 328 -13.59 -17.34 24.02
N THR A 329 -12.80 -16.34 24.40
CA THR A 329 -11.78 -16.38 25.45
C THR A 329 -12.20 -15.59 26.70
N ALA A 330 -11.59 -15.92 27.84
CA ALA A 330 -11.65 -15.10 29.05
C ALA A 330 -10.68 -13.89 29.01
N ASP A 331 -9.77 -13.86 28.04
CA ASP A 331 -8.90 -12.73 27.72
C ASP A 331 -9.67 -11.68 26.90
N VAL A 332 -9.72 -10.45 27.42
CA VAL A 332 -10.43 -9.31 26.83
C VAL A 332 -9.44 -8.19 26.52
N LEU A 333 -9.42 -7.74 25.26
CA LEU A 333 -8.69 -6.54 24.87
C LEU A 333 -9.52 -5.30 25.28
N TRP A 334 -9.00 -4.50 26.19
CA TRP A 334 -9.66 -3.30 26.70
C TRP A 334 -8.80 -2.06 26.40
N PRO A 335 -8.95 -1.43 25.22
CA PRO A 335 -8.14 -0.27 24.85
C PRO A 335 -8.29 0.85 25.86
N TRP A 336 -7.16 1.47 26.21
CA TRP A 336 -7.15 2.69 27.02
C TRP A 336 -6.65 3.84 26.16
N GLY A 337 -7.54 4.71 25.72
CA GLY A 337 -7.21 5.80 24.79
C GLY A 337 -8.43 6.32 24.06
N CYS A 338 -8.20 7.32 23.24
CA CYS A 338 -9.11 7.89 22.24
C CYS A 338 -8.29 8.93 21.46
N ASP A 339 -8.95 9.69 20.60
CA ASP A 339 -8.30 10.73 19.80
C ASP A 339 -7.59 11.75 20.65
N LYS A 340 -6.32 11.99 20.30
CA LYS A 340 -5.46 13.00 20.91
C LYS A 340 -5.38 12.88 22.46
N GLN A 341 -5.54 11.67 23.01
CA GLN A 341 -5.34 11.37 24.43
C GLN A 341 -3.86 11.26 24.79
N PHE A 342 -3.54 11.01 26.06
CA PHE A 342 -2.16 10.88 26.58
C PHE A 342 -1.20 12.06 26.32
N PHE A 343 -1.68 13.20 25.81
CA PHE A 343 -0.87 14.43 25.67
C PHE A 343 -0.33 14.94 27.02
N ASN A 344 -1.01 14.58 28.12
CA ASN A 344 -0.43 14.59 29.45
C ASN A 344 -0.59 13.17 30.02
N ALA A 345 0.39 12.33 29.74
CA ALA A 345 0.40 10.94 30.20
C ALA A 345 0.48 10.84 31.73
N SER A 346 1.06 11.83 32.41
CA SER A 346 1.23 11.83 33.87
C SER A 346 -0.11 11.84 34.60
N VAL A 347 -1.05 12.67 34.13
CA VAL A 347 -2.43 12.72 34.64
C VAL A 347 -3.22 11.44 34.32
N GLN A 348 -2.95 10.77 33.20
CA GLN A 348 -3.54 9.45 32.92
C GLN A 348 -2.99 8.38 33.87
N TYR A 349 -1.67 8.13 33.85
CA TYR A 349 -1.07 7.03 34.61
C TYR A 349 -1.25 7.16 36.13
N SER A 350 -1.20 8.37 36.70
CA SER A 350 -1.45 8.62 38.13
C SER A 350 -2.86 8.24 38.59
N ASN A 351 -3.84 8.19 37.69
CA ASN A 351 -5.20 7.72 37.96
C ASN A 351 -5.39 6.24 37.59
N MET A 352 -4.72 5.76 36.54
CA MET A 352 -4.77 4.36 36.10
C MET A 352 -4.11 3.42 37.12
N ASP A 353 -2.88 3.71 37.56
CA ASP A 353 -2.11 2.85 38.45
C ASP A 353 -2.87 2.44 39.73
N PRO A 354 -3.40 3.36 40.56
CA PRO A 354 -4.14 2.98 41.78
C PRO A 354 -5.43 2.22 41.47
N LEU A 355 -6.12 2.54 40.37
CA LEU A 355 -7.35 1.85 39.98
C LEU A 355 -7.10 0.39 39.58
N LEU A 356 -6.04 0.10 38.83
CA LEU A 356 -5.66 -1.26 38.47
C LEU A 356 -5.20 -2.06 39.71
N ASP A 357 -4.41 -1.44 40.57
CA ASP A 357 -4.03 -1.98 41.88
C ASP A 357 -5.26 -2.33 42.72
N TYR A 358 -6.26 -1.45 42.78
CA TYR A 358 -7.48 -1.65 43.54
C TYR A 358 -8.31 -2.81 42.98
N ILE A 359 -8.50 -2.89 41.66
CA ILE A 359 -9.24 -4.00 41.03
C ILE A 359 -8.53 -5.34 41.29
N ASN A 360 -7.19 -5.39 41.17
CA ASN A 360 -6.42 -6.61 41.41
C ASN A 360 -6.41 -7.03 42.89
N LYS A 361 -6.29 -6.09 43.84
CA LYS A 361 -6.40 -6.37 45.29
C LYS A 361 -7.79 -6.89 45.68
N HIS A 362 -8.82 -6.58 44.88
CA HIS A 362 -10.19 -7.06 45.05
C HIS A 362 -10.60 -8.08 43.96
N ALA A 363 -9.64 -8.78 43.32
CA ALA A 363 -9.89 -9.67 42.18
C ALA A 363 -10.86 -10.84 42.49
N ASP A 364 -10.97 -11.26 43.75
CA ASP A 364 -11.96 -12.27 44.18
C ASP A 364 -13.38 -11.70 44.30
N GLN A 365 -13.54 -10.44 44.70
CA GLN A 365 -14.82 -9.73 44.72
C GLN A 365 -15.27 -9.37 43.29
N PHE A 366 -14.35 -8.86 42.47
CA PHE A 366 -14.65 -8.44 41.10
C PHE A 366 -14.67 -9.59 40.11
N GLY A 367 -14.01 -10.73 40.38
CA GLY A 367 -13.95 -11.89 39.49
C GLY A 367 -13.16 -11.64 38.19
N VAL A 368 -12.29 -10.62 38.17
CA VAL A 368 -11.43 -10.27 37.05
C VAL A 368 -10.03 -9.91 37.55
N THR A 369 -9.03 -10.04 36.68
CA THR A 369 -7.70 -9.43 36.85
C THR A 369 -7.43 -8.46 35.70
N VAL A 370 -6.60 -7.45 35.96
CA VAL A 370 -6.35 -6.34 35.02
C VAL A 370 -4.85 -6.05 34.93
N GLN A 371 -4.34 -5.77 33.73
CA GLN A 371 -2.94 -5.39 33.54
C GLN A 371 -2.73 -4.45 32.36
N TYR A 372 -1.69 -3.63 32.45
CA TYR A 372 -1.06 -3.04 31.28
C TYR A 372 -0.60 -4.14 30.33
N SER A 373 -0.84 -3.93 29.04
CA SER A 373 -0.61 -4.90 27.98
C SER A 373 -0.28 -4.13 26.72
N THR A 374 0.57 -4.67 25.85
CA THR A 374 0.59 -4.24 24.45
C THR A 374 -0.39 -5.08 23.62
N VAL A 375 -0.39 -4.86 22.30
CA VAL A 375 -1.14 -5.67 21.34
C VAL A 375 -0.42 -7.02 21.10
N SER A 376 0.91 -7.05 21.09
CA SER A 376 1.70 -8.30 21.14
C SER A 376 1.29 -9.18 22.32
N ASP A 377 1.26 -8.62 23.54
CA ASP A 377 0.91 -9.36 24.77
C ASP A 377 -0.48 -10.03 24.66
N TYR A 378 -1.48 -9.31 24.15
CA TYR A 378 -2.85 -9.82 23.98
C TYR A 378 -2.93 -10.96 22.95
N PHE A 379 -2.33 -10.78 21.77
CA PHE A 379 -2.34 -11.83 20.75
C PHE A 379 -1.51 -13.05 21.19
N GLN A 380 -0.41 -12.85 21.94
CA GLN A 380 0.36 -13.95 22.53
C GLN A 380 -0.48 -14.75 23.54
N ALA A 381 -1.26 -14.08 24.39
CA ALA A 381 -2.19 -14.74 25.31
C ALA A 381 -3.23 -15.57 24.54
N LEU A 382 -3.86 -15.02 23.49
CA LEU A 382 -4.80 -15.75 22.62
C LEU A 382 -4.16 -16.96 21.93
N TYR A 383 -2.94 -16.80 21.38
CA TYR A 383 -2.21 -17.86 20.71
C TYR A 383 -1.90 -19.01 21.68
N ASN A 384 -1.48 -18.67 22.89
CA ASN A 384 -1.21 -19.63 23.96
C ASN A 384 -2.46 -20.38 24.45
N ARG A 385 -3.69 -19.86 24.23
CA ARG A 385 -4.94 -20.62 24.47
C ARG A 385 -5.12 -21.79 23.48
N ASN A 386 -4.38 -21.82 22.37
CA ASN A 386 -4.31 -22.94 21.43
C ASN A 386 -5.67 -23.39 20.84
N LEU A 387 -6.61 -22.44 20.71
CA LEU A 387 -7.98 -22.66 20.23
C LEU A 387 -8.06 -22.81 18.70
N THR A 388 -9.03 -23.59 18.24
CA THR A 388 -9.40 -23.69 16.82
C THR A 388 -10.40 -22.59 16.43
N TRP A 389 -10.05 -21.76 15.44
CA TRP A 389 -10.84 -20.63 14.98
C TRP A 389 -11.64 -20.92 13.70
N ASP A 390 -12.69 -20.13 13.47
CA ASP A 390 -13.44 -20.14 12.22
C ASP A 390 -12.59 -19.50 11.09
N ILE A 391 -12.92 -19.79 9.82
CA ILE A 391 -12.26 -19.22 8.66
C ILE A 391 -13.18 -18.22 7.99
N GLN A 392 -12.73 -16.97 7.86
CA GLN A 392 -13.26 -15.99 6.93
C GLN A 392 -12.47 -16.12 5.62
N ASN A 393 -13.15 -16.22 4.48
CA ASN A 393 -12.47 -16.28 3.18
C ASN A 393 -12.30 -14.85 2.63
N ASN A 394 -12.25 -14.68 1.32
CA ASN A 394 -11.96 -13.41 0.67
C ASN A 394 -13.06 -12.34 0.78
N GLN A 395 -14.10 -12.55 1.60
CA GLN A 395 -15.14 -11.53 1.83
C GLN A 395 -14.59 -10.39 2.68
N ASP A 396 -14.84 -9.16 2.24
CA ASP A 396 -14.56 -7.93 2.98
C ASP A 396 -15.72 -7.51 3.90
N PHE A 397 -15.54 -6.39 4.61
CA PHE A 397 -16.52 -5.82 5.53
C PHE A 397 -17.07 -4.48 5.01
N LEU A 398 -17.35 -4.41 3.69
CA LEU A 398 -17.86 -3.21 3.01
C LEU A 398 -19.30 -3.43 2.48
N PRO A 399 -20.12 -2.36 2.39
CA PRO A 399 -19.88 -1.03 2.96
C PRO A 399 -20.00 -1.01 4.49
N TYR A 400 -19.45 0.03 5.11
CA TYR A 400 -19.63 0.28 6.53
C TYR A 400 -20.94 1.04 6.82
N SER A 401 -21.60 0.69 7.92
CA SER A 401 -22.76 1.40 8.43
C SER A 401 -22.78 1.33 9.96
N THR A 402 -22.87 2.50 10.61
CA THR A 402 -22.95 2.65 12.07
C THR A 402 -24.34 2.37 12.62
N GLU A 403 -25.36 2.84 11.90
CA GLU A 403 -26.78 2.81 12.27
C GLU A 403 -27.65 2.71 11.00
N PRO A 404 -28.94 2.32 11.08
CA PRO A 404 -29.77 2.03 9.91
C PRO A 404 -29.93 3.13 8.84
N PHE A 405 -29.64 4.39 9.17
CA PHE A 405 -29.65 5.51 8.23
C PHE A 405 -28.27 6.13 7.97
N GLN A 406 -27.20 5.58 8.54
CA GLN A 406 -25.84 6.07 8.44
C GLN A 406 -24.99 5.06 7.65
N ALA A 407 -25.05 5.14 6.32
CA ALA A 407 -24.22 4.35 5.42
C ALA A 407 -22.99 5.19 5.01
N TRP A 408 -21.80 4.71 5.36
CA TRP A 408 -20.53 5.41 5.13
C TRP A 408 -20.02 5.10 3.72
N THR A 409 -20.80 5.53 2.71
CA THR A 409 -20.51 5.28 1.29
C THR A 409 -20.37 6.57 0.47
N GLY A 410 -20.57 7.73 1.09
CA GLY A 410 -20.37 9.03 0.47
C GLY A 410 -18.88 9.37 0.27
N PHE A 411 -18.03 8.97 1.23
CA PHE A 411 -16.57 9.20 1.15
C PHE A 411 -15.90 8.47 -0.02
N TYR A 412 -16.58 7.49 -0.64
CA TYR A 412 -16.11 6.84 -1.86
C TYR A 412 -15.94 7.82 -3.03
N THR A 413 -16.67 8.95 -3.02
CA THR A 413 -16.56 10.02 -4.04
C THR A 413 -16.24 11.41 -3.46
N SER A 414 -16.38 11.65 -2.15
CA SER A 414 -16.02 12.93 -1.51
C SER A 414 -14.62 13.41 -1.93
N ARG A 415 -14.50 14.71 -2.24
CA ARG A 415 -13.27 15.35 -2.76
C ARG A 415 -12.64 14.64 -3.97
N SER A 416 -13.46 14.30 -4.97
CA SER A 416 -13.04 13.70 -6.26
C SER A 416 -11.82 14.40 -6.93
N VAL A 417 -11.59 15.70 -6.71
CA VAL A 417 -10.36 16.42 -7.14
C VAL A 417 -9.10 15.89 -6.46
N LEU A 418 -9.12 15.74 -5.12
CA LEU A 418 -8.00 15.25 -4.31
C LEU A 418 -7.67 13.80 -4.69
N LYS A 419 -8.68 12.92 -4.75
CA LYS A 419 -8.55 11.52 -5.21
C LYS A 419 -7.84 11.43 -6.58
N GLY A 420 -8.24 12.28 -7.53
CA GLY A 420 -7.61 12.35 -8.85
C GLY A 420 -6.19 12.94 -8.87
N ILE A 421 -5.82 13.78 -7.90
CA ILE A 421 -4.45 14.29 -7.76
C ILE A 421 -3.54 13.25 -7.08
N ALA A 422 -4.02 12.57 -6.04
CA ALA A 422 -3.28 11.51 -5.35
C ALA A 422 -2.87 10.37 -6.29
N ARG A 423 -3.77 9.84 -7.14
CA ARG A 423 -3.41 8.78 -8.11
C ARG A 423 -2.44 9.27 -9.20
N ARG A 424 -2.56 10.52 -9.66
CA ARG A 424 -1.58 11.12 -10.58
C ARG A 424 -0.22 11.40 -9.93
N ALA A 425 -0.20 11.70 -8.63
CA ALA A 425 1.02 11.82 -7.84
C ALA A 425 1.72 10.45 -7.69
N SER A 426 0.97 9.40 -7.34
CA SER A 426 1.45 8.01 -7.27
C SER A 426 2.02 7.52 -8.60
N SER A 427 1.30 7.70 -9.73
CA SER A 427 1.84 7.28 -11.02
C SER A 427 3.05 8.10 -11.48
N LEU A 428 3.14 9.40 -11.14
CA LEU A 428 4.33 10.19 -11.42
C LEU A 428 5.51 9.75 -10.56
N LEU A 429 5.27 9.37 -9.30
CA LEU A 429 6.28 8.80 -8.42
C LEU A 429 6.84 7.50 -9.01
N CYS A 430 5.99 6.55 -9.39
CA CYS A 430 6.40 5.31 -10.06
C CYS A 430 7.26 5.58 -11.33
N ALA A 431 6.84 6.55 -12.15
CA ALA A 431 7.59 6.97 -13.33
C ALA A 431 8.95 7.61 -12.97
N GLY A 432 8.99 8.48 -11.95
CA GLY A 432 10.20 9.16 -11.50
C GLY A 432 11.21 8.21 -10.83
N GLU A 433 10.73 7.26 -10.01
CA GLU A 433 11.56 6.25 -9.36
C GLU A 433 12.21 5.31 -10.38
N SER A 434 11.43 4.77 -11.31
CA SER A 434 11.95 3.89 -12.35
C SER A 434 12.92 4.64 -13.27
N PHE A 435 12.63 5.88 -13.64
CA PHE A 435 13.51 6.69 -14.49
C PHE A 435 14.82 7.08 -13.78
N PHE A 436 14.78 7.50 -12.52
CA PHE A 436 15.98 7.76 -11.71
C PHE A 436 16.82 6.50 -11.48
N THR A 437 16.19 5.37 -11.15
CA THR A 437 16.88 4.10 -10.95
C THR A 437 17.62 3.66 -12.21
N GLN A 438 16.97 3.78 -13.38
CA GLN A 438 17.63 3.52 -14.66
C GLN A 438 18.80 4.46 -14.93
N TYR A 439 18.65 5.76 -14.66
CA TYR A 439 19.72 6.73 -14.83
C TYR A 439 20.93 6.39 -13.95
N VAL A 440 20.74 6.10 -12.67
CA VAL A 440 21.83 5.76 -11.74
C VAL A 440 22.56 4.48 -12.13
N GLN A 441 21.86 3.46 -12.65
CA GLN A 441 22.52 2.22 -13.07
C GLN A 441 23.20 2.31 -14.44
N LYS A 442 22.63 3.04 -15.40
CA LYS A 442 23.18 3.22 -16.77
C LYS A 442 24.29 4.27 -16.82
N TYR A 443 24.18 5.32 -16.02
CA TYR A 443 25.07 6.49 -15.98
C TYR A 443 25.59 6.72 -14.54
N PRO A 444 26.34 5.78 -13.95
CA PRO A 444 26.78 5.87 -12.55
C PRO A 444 27.70 7.07 -12.24
N ALA A 445 28.25 7.71 -13.28
CA ALA A 445 29.08 8.91 -13.22
C ALA A 445 28.41 10.16 -13.87
N GLY A 446 27.09 10.14 -14.08
CA GLY A 446 26.33 11.31 -14.55
C GLY A 446 26.30 12.44 -13.50
N SER A 447 26.05 13.68 -13.93
CA SER A 447 26.23 14.88 -13.08
C SER A 447 25.07 15.21 -12.14
N VAL A 448 23.92 14.54 -12.24
CA VAL A 448 22.78 14.80 -11.33
C VAL A 448 23.11 14.30 -9.93
N CYS A 449 23.17 15.21 -8.96
CA CYS A 449 23.43 14.89 -7.55
C CYS A 449 22.40 13.86 -7.03
N LYS A 450 22.90 12.67 -6.68
CA LYS A 450 22.07 11.49 -6.35
C LYS A 450 21.35 11.66 -5.00
N PHE A 451 21.97 12.35 -4.04
CA PHE A 451 21.33 12.71 -2.77
C PHE A 451 20.16 13.69 -2.98
N TRP A 452 20.39 14.76 -3.75
CA TRP A 452 19.33 15.70 -4.13
C TRP A 452 18.18 14.98 -4.86
N ALA A 453 18.49 14.10 -5.81
CA ALA A 453 17.49 13.31 -6.51
C ALA A 453 16.65 12.43 -5.58
N LEU A 454 17.27 11.76 -4.59
CA LEU A 454 16.54 11.04 -3.55
C LEU A 454 15.68 11.98 -2.68
N GLN A 455 16.12 13.20 -2.37
CA GLN A 455 15.32 14.18 -1.64
C GLN A 455 14.08 14.61 -2.45
N GLN A 456 14.23 14.84 -3.77
CA GLN A 456 13.10 15.15 -4.66
C GLN A 456 12.08 14.01 -4.68
N LEU A 457 12.52 12.75 -4.85
CA LEU A 457 11.65 11.58 -4.81
C LEU A 457 10.98 11.40 -3.44
N ARG A 458 11.74 11.50 -2.35
CA ARG A 458 11.26 11.37 -0.97
C ARG A 458 10.15 12.37 -0.65
N SER A 459 10.25 13.61 -1.14
CA SER A 459 9.19 14.62 -0.95
C SER A 459 7.84 14.17 -1.54
N LEU A 460 7.85 13.49 -2.69
CA LEU A 460 6.63 12.92 -3.28
C LEU A 460 6.23 11.58 -2.64
N ARG A 461 7.17 10.73 -2.22
CA ARG A 461 6.84 9.50 -1.46
C ARG A 461 6.09 9.82 -0.18
N TRP A 462 6.56 10.81 0.57
CA TRP A 462 5.94 11.20 1.83
C TRP A 462 4.56 11.82 1.59
N ALA A 463 4.39 12.72 0.63
CA ALA A 463 3.07 13.28 0.29
C ALA A 463 2.06 12.22 -0.22
N VAL A 464 2.51 11.26 -1.04
CA VAL A 464 1.67 10.14 -1.50
C VAL A 464 1.34 9.18 -0.35
N SER A 465 2.23 9.02 0.63
CA SER A 465 2.02 8.16 1.80
C SER A 465 1.08 8.79 2.84
N GLU A 466 1.33 10.06 3.17
CA GLU A 466 0.54 10.91 4.07
C GLU A 466 -0.94 10.94 3.65
N VAL A 467 -1.23 11.21 2.37
CA VAL A 467 -2.63 11.31 1.90
C VAL A 467 -3.39 9.98 1.97
N GLN A 468 -2.73 8.82 2.14
CA GLN A 468 -3.45 7.56 2.36
C GLN A 468 -4.15 7.48 3.72
N HIS A 469 -3.90 8.44 4.63
CA HIS A 469 -4.58 8.56 5.92
C HIS A 469 -6.10 8.42 5.75
N HIS A 470 -6.78 7.83 6.74
CA HIS A 470 -8.21 7.53 6.66
C HIS A 470 -9.13 8.76 6.63
N ASP A 471 -8.59 9.96 6.84
CA ASP A 471 -9.27 11.23 6.53
C ASP A 471 -8.78 11.97 5.26
N GLY A 472 -7.63 11.57 4.69
CA GLY A 472 -7.04 12.25 3.54
C GLY A 472 -7.67 11.84 2.22
N ILE A 473 -7.31 10.67 1.70
CA ILE A 473 -7.81 10.16 0.41
C ILE A 473 -9.32 9.94 0.41
N THR A 474 -9.91 9.70 1.58
CA THR A 474 -11.35 9.61 1.82
C THR A 474 -12.07 10.94 1.60
N GLY A 475 -11.38 12.07 1.81
CA GLY A 475 -11.93 13.42 1.64
C GLY A 475 -12.88 13.83 2.76
N THR A 476 -12.65 13.32 3.98
CA THR A 476 -13.45 13.61 5.17
C THR A 476 -12.88 14.75 6.02
N GLU A 477 -11.58 15.01 5.88
CA GLU A 477 -10.81 16.07 6.56
C GLU A 477 -11.37 17.49 6.42
N SER A 478 -10.95 18.41 7.31
CA SER A 478 -11.33 19.83 7.18
C SER A 478 -10.69 20.52 5.96
N PRO A 479 -11.29 21.59 5.39
CA PRO A 479 -10.78 22.25 4.19
C PRO A 479 -9.32 22.71 4.25
N LYS A 480 -8.78 23.00 5.45
CA LYS A 480 -7.37 23.37 5.66
C LYS A 480 -6.41 22.19 5.53
N VAL A 481 -6.81 21.03 6.05
CA VAL A 481 -6.05 19.78 5.93
C VAL A 481 -6.02 19.32 4.47
N LYS A 482 -7.17 19.44 3.77
CA LYS A 482 -7.25 19.26 2.31
C LYS A 482 -6.25 20.14 1.57
N ASP A 483 -6.14 21.43 1.92
CA ASP A 483 -5.20 22.35 1.25
C ASP A 483 -3.74 21.97 1.54
N MET A 484 -3.44 21.48 2.74
CA MET A 484 -2.13 20.92 3.10
C MET A 484 -1.76 19.71 2.22
N TYR A 485 -2.61 18.67 2.17
CA TYR A 485 -2.38 17.49 1.31
C TYR A 485 -2.25 17.87 -0.17
N MET A 486 -3.11 18.78 -0.67
CA MET A 486 -3.04 19.28 -2.04
C MET A 486 -1.71 19.97 -2.34
N ASN A 487 -1.20 20.80 -1.43
CA ASN A 487 0.07 21.49 -1.58
C ASN A 487 1.24 20.50 -1.56
N HIS A 488 1.30 19.60 -0.58
CA HIS A 488 2.36 18.58 -0.46
C HIS A 488 2.45 17.70 -1.73
N LEU A 489 1.31 17.24 -2.25
CA LEU A 489 1.25 16.47 -3.49
C LEU A 489 1.70 17.29 -4.70
N MET A 490 1.29 18.56 -4.83
CA MET A 490 1.68 19.43 -5.94
C MET A 490 3.17 19.78 -5.92
N ASP A 491 3.73 20.10 -4.76
CA ASP A 491 5.16 20.40 -4.60
C ASP A 491 6.01 19.17 -4.86
N GLY A 492 5.61 17.99 -4.36
CA GLY A 492 6.24 16.71 -4.71
C GLY A 492 6.18 16.41 -6.22
N ILE A 493 5.03 16.65 -6.86
CA ILE A 493 4.85 16.51 -8.32
C ILE A 493 5.81 17.44 -9.08
N VAL A 494 5.96 18.69 -8.65
CA VAL A 494 6.90 19.65 -9.24
C VAL A 494 8.35 19.22 -8.99
N ASN A 495 8.66 18.69 -7.80
CA ASN A 495 9.99 18.24 -7.44
C ASN A 495 10.47 17.04 -8.24
N VAL A 496 9.62 16.05 -8.47
CA VAL A 496 9.95 14.88 -9.32
C VAL A 496 10.02 15.26 -10.79
N LYS A 497 9.17 16.19 -11.28
CA LYS A 497 9.30 16.75 -12.64
C LYS A 497 10.64 17.44 -12.88
N LYS A 498 11.12 18.25 -11.92
CA LYS A 498 12.47 18.85 -11.96
C LYS A 498 13.56 17.77 -12.07
N LEU A 499 13.47 16.69 -11.29
CA LEU A 499 14.42 15.58 -11.35
C LEU A 499 14.40 14.88 -12.73
N MET A 500 13.23 14.52 -13.25
CA MET A 500 13.12 13.87 -14.57
C MET A 500 13.68 14.77 -15.69
N ALA A 501 13.47 16.09 -15.58
CA ALA A 501 14.10 17.06 -16.46
C ALA A 501 15.64 17.03 -16.34
N SER A 502 16.20 17.15 -15.12
CA SER A 502 17.65 17.14 -14.90
C SER A 502 18.33 15.87 -15.45
N ILE A 503 17.69 14.70 -15.31
CA ILE A 503 18.17 13.42 -15.88
C ILE A 503 18.28 13.49 -17.41
N ILE A 504 17.24 14.02 -18.08
CA ILE A 504 17.25 14.21 -19.54
C ILE A 504 18.36 15.19 -19.94
N LEU A 505 18.49 16.30 -19.24
CA LEU A 505 19.48 17.32 -19.56
C LEU A 505 20.92 16.81 -19.38
N ASP A 506 21.22 15.99 -18.37
CA ASP A 506 22.53 15.36 -18.23
C ASP A 506 22.79 14.33 -19.36
N THR A 507 21.78 13.51 -19.67
CA THR A 507 21.87 12.48 -20.72
C THR A 507 22.11 13.10 -22.11
N ASP A 508 21.45 14.23 -22.41
CA ASP A 508 21.59 14.92 -23.71
C ASP A 508 22.83 15.84 -23.78
N ASN A 509 23.26 16.47 -22.67
CA ASN A 509 24.42 17.38 -22.65
C ASN A 509 25.78 16.67 -22.61
N ALA A 510 25.81 15.33 -22.57
CA ALA A 510 27.02 14.50 -22.57
C ALA A 510 28.02 14.81 -23.72
N LYS A 511 27.64 15.62 -24.73
CA LYS A 511 28.56 16.24 -25.70
C LYS A 511 28.21 17.70 -26.10
N LYS A 512 28.19 18.69 -25.17
CA LYS A 512 28.61 20.10 -25.48
C LYS A 512 28.68 21.12 -24.31
N ASN A 513 29.85 21.76 -24.20
CA ASN A 513 30.09 23.20 -23.92
C ASN A 513 29.25 23.95 -22.85
N GLY A 514 28.99 23.34 -21.69
CA GLY A 514 29.06 24.05 -20.40
C GLY A 514 28.16 25.28 -20.16
N LYS A 515 26.99 25.38 -20.81
CA LYS A 515 25.97 26.40 -20.48
C LYS A 515 24.68 25.73 -20.01
N LEU A 516 24.32 26.01 -18.77
CA LEU A 516 23.10 25.49 -18.14
C LEU A 516 21.87 26.24 -18.68
N TYR A 517 21.12 25.61 -19.58
CA TYR A 517 19.85 26.17 -20.07
C TYR A 517 18.74 26.01 -19.03
N SER A 518 18.06 27.11 -18.72
CA SER A 518 16.93 27.14 -17.79
C SER A 518 15.64 26.67 -18.47
N TYR A 519 15.32 25.39 -18.32
CA TYR A 519 14.05 24.82 -18.79
C TYR A 519 12.92 25.17 -17.81
N VAL A 520 12.33 26.34 -18.00
CA VAL A 520 11.08 26.71 -17.31
C VAL A 520 9.94 25.90 -17.92
N TYR A 521 9.47 24.89 -17.19
CA TYR A 521 8.29 24.08 -17.55
C TYR A 521 6.99 24.90 -17.46
N ASN A 522 6.77 25.77 -18.44
CA ASN A 522 5.54 26.53 -18.55
C ASN A 522 4.51 25.72 -19.36
N LYS A 523 3.32 25.50 -18.78
CA LYS A 523 2.20 24.86 -19.51
C LYS A 523 1.59 25.81 -20.56
N ASP A 524 1.84 27.11 -20.41
CA ASP A 524 1.46 28.18 -21.32
C ASP A 524 2.67 28.72 -22.11
N THR A 525 2.86 28.21 -23.32
CA THR A 525 3.64 28.87 -24.39
C THR A 525 2.75 29.43 -25.50
N GLY A 526 1.50 29.80 -25.16
CA GLY A 526 0.53 30.48 -26.04
C GLY A 526 0.92 31.90 -26.51
N LYS A 527 2.22 32.25 -26.53
CA LYS A 527 2.72 33.50 -27.09
C LYS A 527 2.76 33.43 -28.61
N ARG A 528 1.75 34.01 -29.27
CA ARG A 528 1.80 34.32 -30.71
C ARG A 528 3.05 35.18 -31.01
N GLY A 529 3.99 34.65 -31.79
CA GLY A 529 5.11 35.44 -32.33
C GLY A 529 6.25 34.64 -32.97
N THR A 530 6.70 33.55 -32.35
CA THR A 530 7.94 32.85 -32.71
C THR A 530 7.74 31.80 -33.82
N ARG A 531 7.65 32.25 -35.08
CA ARG A 531 7.44 31.42 -36.30
C ARG A 531 8.48 30.31 -36.61
N ASN A 532 9.49 30.07 -35.77
CA ASN A 532 10.66 29.24 -36.09
C ASN A 532 11.12 28.25 -34.99
N VAL A 533 10.39 28.10 -33.88
CA VAL A 533 10.79 27.15 -32.81
C VAL A 533 10.28 25.74 -33.14
N GLU A 534 11.20 24.79 -33.25
CA GLU A 534 10.87 23.35 -33.29
C GLU A 534 10.60 22.89 -31.85
N GLN A 535 9.38 22.43 -31.59
CA GLN A 535 8.99 21.95 -30.25
C GLN A 535 9.36 20.48 -30.12
N TYR A 536 10.10 20.14 -29.07
CA TYR A 536 10.47 18.77 -28.77
C TYR A 536 9.61 18.22 -27.64
N ILE A 537 9.15 16.98 -27.82
CA ILE A 537 8.36 16.23 -26.85
C ILE A 537 9.18 14.99 -26.47
N ILE A 538 9.30 14.69 -25.18
CA ILE A 538 9.88 13.44 -24.70
C ILE A 538 8.79 12.66 -23.99
N VAL A 539 8.58 11.42 -24.42
CA VAL A 539 7.57 10.53 -23.85
C VAL A 539 8.26 9.34 -23.19
N TYR A 540 8.07 9.20 -21.88
CA TYR A 540 8.58 8.06 -21.09
C TYR A 540 7.46 7.05 -20.82
N ASN A 541 7.74 5.78 -21.08
CA ASN A 541 6.89 4.65 -20.71
C ASN A 541 7.31 4.10 -19.33
N PRO A 542 6.50 4.28 -18.27
CA PRO A 542 6.80 3.73 -16.94
C PRO A 542 6.48 2.24 -16.80
N LEU A 543 5.76 1.62 -17.75
CA LEU A 543 5.43 0.20 -17.72
C LEU A 543 6.61 -0.65 -18.23
N ALA A 544 6.81 -1.82 -17.61
CA ALA A 544 7.73 -2.84 -18.10
C ALA A 544 7.11 -3.69 -19.24
N TRP A 545 6.38 -3.06 -20.15
CA TRP A 545 5.82 -3.67 -21.35
C TRP A 545 6.06 -2.75 -22.55
N ASN A 546 6.17 -3.33 -23.74
CA ASN A 546 6.10 -2.54 -24.96
C ASN A 546 4.63 -2.11 -25.15
N ILE A 547 4.39 -0.82 -25.34
CA ILE A 547 3.04 -0.26 -25.51
C ILE A 547 2.94 0.53 -26.81
N THR A 548 1.80 0.41 -27.49
CA THR A 548 1.35 1.36 -28.51
C THR A 548 0.16 2.12 -27.96
N THR A 549 0.23 3.44 -27.96
CA THR A 549 -0.84 4.30 -27.41
C THR A 549 -0.81 5.69 -28.02
N PHE A 550 -1.80 6.52 -27.67
CA PHE A 550 -1.84 7.93 -28.06
C PHE A 550 -1.39 8.81 -26.90
N VAL A 551 -0.49 9.75 -27.17
CA VAL A 551 -0.28 10.93 -26.31
C VAL A 551 -0.98 12.14 -26.89
N VAL A 552 -1.47 13.02 -26.03
CA VAL A 552 -2.23 14.22 -26.43
C VAL A 552 -1.46 15.46 -26.00
N VAL A 553 -1.25 16.38 -26.94
CA VAL A 553 -0.57 17.66 -26.72
C VAL A 553 -1.44 18.82 -27.18
N ALA A 554 -1.55 19.86 -26.36
CA ALA A 554 -2.29 21.07 -26.72
C ALA A 554 -1.43 21.99 -27.61
N MET A 555 -1.93 22.32 -28.79
CA MET A 555 -1.25 23.13 -29.80
C MET A 555 -1.99 24.45 -30.05
N SER A 556 -1.24 25.51 -30.36
CA SER A 556 -1.81 26.81 -30.79
C SER A 556 -2.09 26.90 -32.30
N TYR A 557 -1.82 25.82 -33.06
CA TYR A 557 -1.85 25.78 -34.52
C TYR A 557 -2.46 24.46 -35.02
N SER A 558 -3.19 24.49 -36.12
CA SER A 558 -3.87 23.33 -36.72
C SER A 558 -3.06 22.59 -37.79
N ALA A 559 -2.02 23.22 -38.35
CA ALA A 559 -1.19 22.64 -39.42
C ALA A 559 0.20 22.29 -38.87
N VAL A 560 0.37 21.02 -38.48
CA VAL A 560 1.61 20.53 -37.85
C VAL A 560 2.02 19.16 -38.42
N SER A 561 3.31 18.85 -38.36
CA SER A 561 3.88 17.55 -38.71
C SER A 561 4.74 17.03 -37.55
N VAL A 562 4.73 15.72 -37.31
CA VAL A 562 5.42 15.08 -36.17
C VAL A 562 6.45 14.09 -36.69
N TYR A 563 7.64 14.10 -36.09
CA TYR A 563 8.77 13.24 -36.48
C TYR A 563 9.39 12.51 -35.28
N ASP A 564 9.96 11.32 -35.50
CA ASP A 564 10.70 10.55 -34.50
C ASP A 564 12.16 11.03 -34.30
N GLU A 565 12.95 10.33 -33.48
CA GLU A 565 14.37 10.64 -33.23
C GLU A 565 15.29 10.49 -34.45
N LEU A 566 14.85 9.74 -35.46
CA LEU A 566 15.58 9.41 -36.68
C LEU A 566 15.18 10.35 -37.84
N GLY A 567 14.04 11.04 -37.70
CA GLY A 567 13.49 11.97 -38.68
C GLY A 567 12.35 11.39 -39.54
N HIS A 568 11.83 10.21 -39.22
CA HIS A 568 10.69 9.62 -39.93
C HIS A 568 9.38 10.30 -39.49
N PRO A 569 8.39 10.47 -40.39
CA PRO A 569 7.08 11.00 -40.03
C PRO A 569 6.31 10.01 -39.13
N VAL A 570 5.65 10.54 -38.11
CA VAL A 570 4.86 9.78 -37.13
C VAL A 570 3.37 10.00 -37.37
N SER A 571 2.57 8.93 -37.32
CA SER A 571 1.12 9.01 -37.48
C SER A 571 0.48 9.89 -36.39
N ALA A 572 -0.09 11.02 -36.79
CA ALA A 572 -0.72 11.98 -35.90
C ALA A 572 -2.02 12.55 -36.50
N GLN A 573 -2.93 12.91 -35.61
CA GLN A 573 -4.22 13.54 -35.91
C GLN A 573 -4.37 14.78 -35.04
N ILE A 574 -4.98 15.84 -35.57
CA ILE A 574 -5.22 17.09 -34.86
C ILE A 574 -6.67 17.54 -35.02
N GLN A 575 -7.28 18.02 -33.93
CA GLN A 575 -8.66 18.48 -33.92
C GLN A 575 -8.87 19.69 -33.01
N GLY A 576 -9.89 20.50 -33.27
CA GLY A 576 -10.23 21.65 -32.42
C GLY A 576 -10.56 21.19 -31.01
N SER A 577 -9.91 21.79 -30.01
CA SER A 577 -10.02 21.33 -28.63
C SER A 577 -11.43 21.46 -28.10
N ALA A 578 -11.88 20.49 -27.30
CA ALA A 578 -13.19 20.54 -26.66
C ALA A 578 -13.26 21.64 -25.57
N GLU A 579 -12.09 22.04 -25.04
CA GLU A 579 -11.95 22.88 -23.86
C GLU A 579 -11.63 24.36 -24.17
N SER A 580 -11.18 24.66 -25.39
CA SER A 580 -10.89 26.03 -25.81
C SER A 580 -11.00 26.18 -27.34
N PRO A 581 -11.71 27.21 -27.85
CA PRO A 581 -11.82 27.46 -29.29
C PRO A 581 -10.52 28.01 -29.91
N PHE A 582 -9.48 28.25 -29.09
CA PHE A 582 -8.20 28.81 -29.53
C PHE A 582 -7.05 27.79 -29.55
N THR A 583 -7.29 26.55 -29.12
CA THR A 583 -6.29 25.48 -29.10
C THR A 583 -6.78 24.23 -29.83
N TYR A 584 -5.83 23.38 -30.19
CA TYR A 584 -6.05 22.12 -30.89
C TYR A 584 -5.44 20.98 -30.09
N ASP A 585 -6.12 19.85 -30.05
CA ASP A 585 -5.63 18.63 -29.42
C ASP A 585 -4.92 17.80 -30.49
N LEU A 586 -3.59 17.68 -30.38
CA LEU A 586 -2.74 16.85 -31.24
C LEU A 586 -2.57 15.47 -30.60
N TYR A 587 -3.15 14.45 -31.24
CA TYR A 587 -3.04 13.05 -30.91
C TYR A 587 -1.89 12.43 -31.70
N ILE A 588 -0.84 11.97 -31.01
CA ILE A 588 0.35 11.35 -31.61
C ILE A 588 0.32 9.86 -31.27
N LEU A 589 0.35 8.99 -32.28
CA LEU A 589 0.51 7.55 -32.09
C LEU A 589 1.96 7.24 -31.76
N VAL A 590 2.21 6.73 -30.56
CA VAL A 590 3.55 6.39 -30.06
C VAL A 590 3.66 4.90 -29.78
N THR A 591 4.79 4.30 -30.13
CA THR A 591 5.17 2.94 -29.74
C THR A 591 6.44 3.01 -28.92
N LEU A 592 6.37 2.56 -27.67
CA LEU A 592 7.41 2.74 -26.66
C LEU A 592 7.74 1.39 -26.02
N SER A 593 9.02 1.04 -25.97
CA SER A 593 9.48 -0.19 -25.32
C SER A 593 9.36 -0.11 -23.79
N GLY A 594 9.37 -1.26 -23.12
CA GLY A 594 9.31 -1.35 -21.65
C GLY A 594 10.40 -0.53 -20.96
N LEU A 595 10.00 0.33 -20.01
CA LEU A 595 10.84 1.30 -19.29
C LEU A 595 11.67 2.25 -20.17
N SER A 596 11.25 2.54 -21.41
CA SER A 596 12.00 3.41 -22.32
C SER A 596 11.41 4.82 -22.44
N TYR A 597 12.21 5.79 -22.90
CA TYR A 597 11.70 7.03 -23.47
C TYR A 597 12.11 7.16 -24.93
N GLN A 598 11.28 7.88 -25.70
CA GLN A 598 11.58 8.36 -27.04
C GLN A 598 11.23 9.84 -27.17
N ARG A 599 12.02 10.58 -27.94
CA ARG A 599 11.80 11.98 -28.30
C ARG A 599 11.14 12.11 -29.68
N TYR A 600 10.17 12.99 -29.78
CA TYR A 600 9.54 13.42 -31.03
C TYR A 600 9.78 14.92 -31.24
N SER A 601 9.73 15.38 -32.49
CA SER A 601 9.71 16.81 -32.80
C SER A 601 8.47 17.21 -33.59
N VAL A 602 7.89 18.36 -33.23
CA VAL A 602 6.68 18.91 -33.84
C VAL A 602 7.06 20.21 -34.55
N LYS A 603 6.69 20.29 -35.82
CA LYS A 603 6.97 21.41 -36.72
C LYS A 603 5.66 21.97 -37.25
N LEU A 604 5.60 23.27 -37.52
CA LEU A 604 4.56 23.83 -38.38
C LEU A 604 4.70 23.20 -39.77
N SER A 605 3.60 22.69 -40.32
CA SER A 605 3.62 22.06 -41.64
C SER A 605 3.49 23.08 -42.76
N ALA A 606 4.18 22.83 -43.88
CA ALA A 606 4.12 23.63 -45.10
C ALA A 606 3.61 22.83 -46.32
N ASP A 607 3.50 21.50 -46.20
CA ASP A 607 3.34 20.55 -47.31
C ASP A 607 2.46 19.34 -46.91
N ASN A 608 2.24 18.42 -47.85
CA ASN A 608 1.28 17.31 -47.75
C ASN A 608 1.45 16.35 -46.55
N GLU A 609 2.63 16.25 -45.93
CA GLU A 609 2.88 15.36 -44.77
C GLU A 609 2.41 15.96 -43.43
N SER A 610 1.19 16.52 -43.39
CA SER A 610 0.59 17.10 -42.19
C SER A 610 -0.19 16.07 -41.36
N ALA A 611 -0.28 16.30 -40.04
CA ALA A 611 -1.15 15.55 -39.15
C ALA A 611 -2.61 15.68 -39.60
N PHE A 612 -3.37 14.58 -39.58
CA PHE A 612 -4.71 14.55 -40.14
C PHE A 612 -5.65 15.50 -39.41
N ILE A 613 -6.20 16.50 -40.11
CA ILE A 613 -7.16 17.45 -39.53
C ILE A 613 -8.55 16.81 -39.48
N ALA A 614 -9.02 16.48 -38.28
CA ALA A 614 -10.31 15.82 -38.10
C ALA A 614 -11.49 16.74 -38.45
N ARG A 615 -12.58 16.15 -38.98
CA ARG A 615 -13.79 16.89 -39.40
C ARG A 615 -14.88 16.78 -38.34
N SER A 616 -15.38 17.91 -37.85
CA SER A 616 -16.51 17.96 -36.93
C SER A 616 -17.85 18.06 -37.66
N VAL A 617 -18.86 17.33 -37.16
CA VAL A 617 -20.28 17.50 -37.50
C VAL A 617 -21.07 17.76 -36.21
N LYS A 618 -21.71 18.92 -36.13
CA LYS A 618 -22.60 19.31 -35.01
C LYS A 618 -24.06 19.02 -35.35
N TYR A 619 -24.76 18.36 -34.44
CA TYR A 619 -26.17 18.00 -34.54
C TYR A 619 -27.00 18.90 -33.62
N GLY A 620 -28.20 19.26 -34.07
CA GLY A 620 -29.13 20.07 -33.27
C GLY A 620 -29.52 19.38 -31.96
N ARG A 621 -29.76 20.19 -30.92
CA ARG A 621 -30.15 19.71 -29.58
C ARG A 621 -31.47 18.92 -29.64
N LYS A 622 -31.56 17.82 -28.89
CA LYS A 622 -32.71 16.92 -28.82
C LYS A 622 -33.25 16.81 -27.40
N VAL A 623 -34.54 16.48 -27.26
CA VAL A 623 -35.20 16.29 -25.96
C VAL A 623 -35.03 14.84 -25.52
N ILE A 624 -34.70 14.61 -24.24
CA ILE A 624 -34.71 13.26 -23.66
C ILE A 624 -36.14 12.90 -23.25
N LYS A 625 -36.98 12.63 -24.25
CA LYS A 625 -38.26 11.94 -24.10
C LYS A 625 -38.22 10.72 -25.00
N HIS A 626 -38.85 9.63 -24.56
CA HIS A 626 -38.88 8.38 -25.31
C HIS A 626 -39.38 8.62 -26.75
N ALA A 627 -38.45 8.63 -27.71
CA ALA A 627 -38.77 8.81 -29.10
C ALA A 627 -39.65 7.66 -29.59
N ASP A 628 -40.66 7.98 -30.40
CA ASP A 628 -41.55 6.98 -30.96
C ASP A 628 -40.72 5.91 -31.69
N ARG A 629 -40.98 4.64 -31.37
CA ARG A 629 -40.17 3.52 -31.84
C ARG A 629 -40.24 3.34 -33.36
N GLN A 630 -41.24 3.92 -34.02
CA GLN A 630 -41.53 3.73 -35.44
C GLN A 630 -40.57 4.45 -36.40
N SER A 631 -39.75 5.41 -35.94
CA SER A 631 -38.78 6.13 -36.81
C SER A 631 -37.45 6.49 -36.12
N ARG A 632 -36.78 5.50 -35.52
CA ARG A 632 -35.41 5.66 -35.01
C ARG A 632 -34.40 5.81 -36.14
N ARG A 633 -33.51 6.81 -36.05
CA ARG A 633 -32.43 7.05 -37.03
C ARG A 633 -31.10 7.10 -36.29
N LEU A 634 -30.20 6.17 -36.61
CA LEU A 634 -28.95 5.99 -35.88
C LEU A 634 -27.73 6.52 -36.65
N ILE A 635 -26.72 7.01 -35.91
CA ILE A 635 -25.38 7.35 -36.42
C ILE A 635 -24.41 6.24 -35.98
N PRO A 636 -23.71 5.55 -36.90
CA PRO A 636 -22.58 4.71 -36.56
C PRO A 636 -21.31 5.55 -36.36
N VAL A 637 -20.61 5.32 -35.25
CA VAL A 637 -19.24 5.78 -35.01
C VAL A 637 -18.42 4.54 -34.67
N LEU A 638 -17.50 4.16 -35.57
CA LEU A 638 -16.82 2.85 -35.50
C LEU A 638 -15.30 2.99 -35.50
N ASN A 639 -14.65 2.02 -34.86
CA ASN A 639 -13.25 1.67 -35.09
C ASN A 639 -13.21 0.19 -35.49
N ASP A 640 -12.03 -0.42 -35.41
CA ASP A 640 -11.79 -1.75 -35.97
C ASP A 640 -12.44 -2.88 -35.14
N CYS A 641 -12.62 -2.67 -33.82
CA CYS A 641 -13.27 -3.63 -32.92
C CYS A 641 -14.70 -3.26 -32.49
N TYR A 642 -15.09 -1.98 -32.52
CA TYR A 642 -16.43 -1.53 -32.10
C TYR A 642 -17.18 -0.74 -33.16
N THR A 643 -18.50 -0.93 -33.19
CA THR A 643 -19.44 0.03 -33.74
C THR A 643 -20.29 0.59 -32.59
N VAL A 644 -20.15 1.88 -32.30
CA VAL A 644 -21.02 2.60 -31.35
C VAL A 644 -22.14 3.26 -32.14
N MET A 645 -23.38 3.03 -31.75
CA MET A 645 -24.56 3.64 -32.38
C MET A 645 -25.12 4.74 -31.49
N LEU A 646 -25.37 5.92 -32.07
CA LEU A 646 -26.03 7.06 -31.41
C LEU A 646 -27.41 7.28 -32.03
N ASP A 647 -28.44 7.58 -31.22
CA ASP A 647 -29.78 7.88 -31.71
C ASP A 647 -29.95 9.39 -32.03
N GLN A 648 -30.31 9.73 -33.28
CA GLN A 648 -30.56 11.12 -33.70
C GLN A 648 -31.85 11.73 -33.11
N ASN A 649 -32.71 10.94 -32.49
CA ASN A 649 -33.92 11.44 -31.86
C ASN A 649 -33.69 11.92 -30.43
N THR A 650 -32.70 11.37 -29.71
CA THR A 650 -32.33 11.73 -28.33
C THR A 650 -30.92 12.32 -28.17
N ASN A 651 -30.03 12.15 -29.17
CA ASN A 651 -28.58 12.40 -29.09
C ASN A 651 -27.84 11.54 -28.03
N LEU A 652 -28.45 10.44 -27.56
CA LEU A 652 -27.83 9.50 -26.62
C LEU A 652 -27.14 8.32 -27.34
N MET A 653 -26.30 7.60 -26.59
CA MET A 653 -25.84 6.27 -27.00
C MET A 653 -27.03 5.29 -27.01
N HIS A 654 -27.05 4.41 -28.00
CA HIS A 654 -28.11 3.40 -28.21
C HIS A 654 -27.58 1.98 -28.02
N SER A 655 -26.41 1.67 -28.56
CA SER A 655 -25.83 0.32 -28.51
C SER A 655 -24.35 0.30 -28.87
N ILE A 656 -23.63 -0.70 -28.38
CA ILE A 656 -22.24 -1.01 -28.75
C ILE A 656 -22.21 -2.42 -29.33
N THR A 657 -21.64 -2.57 -30.52
CA THR A 657 -21.41 -3.86 -31.19
C THR A 657 -19.92 -4.21 -31.17
N ASP A 658 -19.57 -5.35 -30.59
CA ASP A 658 -18.29 -6.03 -30.81
C ASP A 658 -18.28 -6.54 -32.26
N ARG A 659 -17.41 -5.98 -33.10
CA ARG A 659 -17.29 -6.29 -34.53
C ARG A 659 -16.63 -7.64 -34.80
N LYS A 660 -15.92 -8.22 -33.83
CA LYS A 660 -15.24 -9.52 -33.94
C LYS A 660 -16.18 -10.68 -33.63
N THR A 661 -17.06 -10.54 -32.63
CA THR A 661 -18.10 -11.55 -32.32
C THR A 661 -19.48 -11.23 -32.91
N ASN A 662 -19.65 -10.04 -33.48
CA ASN A 662 -20.92 -9.47 -33.96
C ASN A 662 -22.02 -9.39 -32.87
N GLN A 663 -21.65 -9.45 -31.59
CA GLN A 663 -22.58 -9.31 -30.48
C GLN A 663 -22.83 -7.83 -30.18
N THR A 664 -24.11 -7.46 -30.09
CA THR A 664 -24.56 -6.10 -29.82
C THR A 664 -25.26 -6.03 -28.47
N VAL A 665 -24.81 -5.12 -27.62
CA VAL A 665 -25.45 -4.78 -26.34
C VAL A 665 -26.14 -3.43 -26.53
N GLU A 666 -27.42 -3.35 -26.12
CA GLU A 666 -28.09 -2.05 -26.01
C GLU A 666 -27.50 -1.31 -24.82
N VAL A 667 -27.14 -0.03 -25.02
CA VAL A 667 -26.42 0.78 -24.03
C VAL A 667 -26.99 2.19 -24.07
N THR A 668 -27.49 2.67 -22.93
CA THR A 668 -27.90 4.06 -22.73
C THR A 668 -27.14 4.64 -21.55
N GLN A 669 -26.65 5.87 -21.70
CA GLN A 669 -25.75 6.53 -20.75
C GLN A 669 -26.28 7.91 -20.38
N GLU A 670 -26.50 8.14 -19.08
CA GLU A 670 -27.30 9.25 -18.55
C GLU A 670 -26.64 9.87 -17.31
N PHE A 671 -26.65 11.19 -17.22
CA PHE A 671 -26.32 11.93 -15.99
C PHE A 671 -27.58 12.08 -15.14
N LEU A 672 -27.50 11.68 -13.88
CA LEU A 672 -28.60 11.72 -12.90
C LEU A 672 -28.07 12.30 -11.58
N GLU A 673 -28.95 12.75 -10.71
CA GLU A 673 -28.58 13.35 -9.42
C GLU A 673 -29.41 12.74 -8.29
N TYR A 674 -28.74 12.38 -7.20
CA TYR A 674 -29.41 12.11 -5.93
C TYR A 674 -29.61 13.43 -5.17
N HIS A 675 -30.87 13.79 -4.92
CA HIS A 675 -31.22 14.89 -4.01
C HIS A 675 -31.13 14.40 -2.57
N VAL A 676 -30.45 15.15 -1.70
CA VAL A 676 -30.20 14.77 -0.31
C VAL A 676 -30.66 15.84 0.67
N ASN A 677 -30.81 15.46 1.95
CA ASN A 677 -31.09 16.41 3.02
C ASN A 677 -29.78 16.95 3.62
N GLY A 678 -29.79 18.24 3.99
CA GLY A 678 -28.70 18.94 4.66
C GLY A 678 -29.13 19.71 5.92
N ASP A 679 -30.32 19.38 6.44
CA ASP A 679 -30.89 19.95 7.67
C ASP A 679 -31.31 18.83 8.63
N VAL A 680 -30.56 18.65 9.73
CA VAL A 680 -30.82 17.58 10.72
C VAL A 680 -32.21 17.66 11.35
N ARG A 681 -32.89 18.81 11.28
CA ARG A 681 -34.27 18.98 11.79
C ARG A 681 -35.32 18.33 10.88
N LYS A 682 -34.95 17.94 9.66
CA LYS A 682 -35.82 17.31 8.66
C LYS A 682 -35.61 15.79 8.53
N GLY A 683 -34.58 15.25 9.16
CA GLY A 683 -34.24 13.83 9.14
C GLY A 683 -32.73 13.58 9.03
N PRO A 684 -32.31 12.35 8.68
CA PRO A 684 -30.93 12.04 8.30
C PRO A 684 -30.39 12.98 7.20
N ILE A 685 -29.07 13.11 7.09
CA ILE A 685 -28.39 13.96 6.11
C ILE A 685 -27.31 13.19 5.34
N SER A 686 -26.84 13.75 4.23
CA SER A 686 -25.53 13.40 3.65
C SER A 686 -24.46 14.36 4.17
N ASP A 687 -23.25 13.85 4.37
CA ASP A 687 -22.06 14.63 4.74
C ASP A 687 -20.81 14.04 4.03
N ASN A 688 -19.59 14.38 4.47
CA ASN A 688 -18.36 13.90 3.84
C ASN A 688 -18.25 12.36 3.88
N TYR A 689 -18.76 11.74 4.94
CA TYR A 689 -18.75 10.29 5.21
C TYR A 689 -20.00 9.63 4.64
N LEU A 690 -21.16 10.18 4.99
CA LEU A 690 -22.47 9.57 4.81
C LEU A 690 -23.09 9.87 3.45
N PHE A 691 -23.72 8.86 2.85
CA PHE A 691 -24.63 9.01 1.72
C PHE A 691 -26.05 8.61 2.15
N THR A 692 -26.97 9.57 2.11
CA THR A 692 -28.34 9.39 2.59
C THR A 692 -29.35 10.02 1.62
N PRO A 693 -29.63 9.34 0.49
CA PRO A 693 -30.51 9.86 -0.56
C PRO A 693 -31.97 9.90 -0.12
N ASN A 694 -32.69 10.96 -0.52
CA ASN A 694 -34.12 11.10 -0.26
C ASN A 694 -34.99 10.11 -1.07
N GLY A 695 -34.42 9.44 -2.08
CA GLY A 695 -35.10 8.52 -2.98
C GLY A 695 -34.18 8.03 -4.11
N SER A 696 -34.76 7.57 -5.22
CA SER A 696 -34.01 7.22 -6.44
C SER A 696 -33.41 8.47 -7.11
N ALA A 697 -32.28 8.32 -7.81
CA ALA A 697 -31.66 9.41 -8.57
C ALA A 697 -32.60 9.90 -9.68
N VAL A 698 -32.63 11.22 -9.90
CA VAL A 698 -33.49 11.90 -10.87
C VAL A 698 -32.69 12.44 -12.05
N GLU A 699 -33.33 12.52 -13.22
CA GLU A 699 -32.75 13.14 -14.42
C GLU A 699 -32.94 14.67 -14.34
N GLU A 700 -31.86 15.43 -14.17
CA GLU A 700 -31.88 16.91 -14.23
C GLU A 700 -31.70 17.45 -15.67
N SER A 701 -31.02 16.70 -16.55
CA SER A 701 -30.79 17.11 -17.94
C SER A 701 -31.91 16.61 -18.85
N LYS A 702 -32.73 17.52 -19.40
CA LYS A 702 -33.86 17.17 -20.30
C LYS A 702 -33.54 17.27 -21.80
N ALA A 703 -32.33 17.68 -22.18
CA ALA A 703 -31.94 17.79 -23.58
C ALA A 703 -30.44 17.56 -23.81
N VAL A 704 -30.06 16.95 -24.94
CA VAL A 704 -28.65 16.68 -25.31
C VAL A 704 -28.31 17.31 -26.67
N GLY A 705 -27.18 18.00 -26.75
CA GLY A 705 -26.51 18.39 -28.00
C GLY A 705 -25.37 17.43 -28.33
N LEU A 706 -25.12 17.17 -29.61
CA LEU A 706 -24.11 16.20 -30.06
C LEU A 706 -23.16 16.83 -31.08
N GLU A 707 -21.86 16.66 -30.87
CA GLU A 707 -20.80 16.89 -31.87
C GLU A 707 -20.07 15.55 -32.10
N VAL A 708 -19.89 15.16 -33.37
CA VAL A 708 -19.08 13.99 -33.75
C VAL A 708 -17.87 14.48 -34.53
N VAL A 709 -16.68 14.26 -33.99
CA VAL A 709 -15.39 14.60 -34.60
C VAL A 709 -14.81 13.34 -35.23
N SER A 710 -14.83 13.31 -36.56
CA SER A 710 -14.42 12.17 -37.39
C SER A 710 -12.99 12.35 -37.89
N GLY A 711 -12.09 11.52 -37.37
CA GLY A 711 -10.71 11.38 -37.82
C GLY A 711 -10.38 10.01 -38.42
N ASN A 712 -9.11 9.84 -38.80
CA ASN A 712 -8.54 8.57 -39.26
C ASN A 712 -8.00 7.72 -38.10
N LEU A 713 -7.40 8.35 -37.09
CA LEU A 713 -6.79 7.71 -35.91
C LEU A 713 -7.69 7.75 -34.67
N VAL A 714 -8.46 8.83 -34.48
CA VAL A 714 -9.37 9.01 -33.34
C VAL A 714 -10.73 9.48 -33.83
N ARG A 715 -11.80 8.96 -33.24
CA ARG A 715 -13.17 9.44 -33.44
C ARG A 715 -13.74 9.79 -32.07
N GLU A 716 -14.18 11.04 -31.91
CA GLU A 716 -14.64 11.60 -30.63
C GLU A 716 -16.11 11.99 -30.73
N ILE A 717 -16.90 11.47 -29.80
CA ILE A 717 -18.33 11.75 -29.60
C ILE A 717 -18.42 12.71 -28.41
N ARG A 718 -18.95 13.90 -28.62
CA ARG A 718 -19.10 14.93 -27.58
C ARG A 718 -20.57 15.19 -27.33
N GLN A 719 -21.06 14.82 -26.15
CA GLN A 719 -22.45 14.97 -25.74
C GLN A 719 -22.55 16.03 -24.64
N TYR A 720 -23.33 17.07 -24.92
CA TYR A 720 -23.53 18.23 -24.05
C TYR A 720 -24.94 18.16 -23.47
N PHE A 721 -25.06 18.02 -22.16
CA PHE A 721 -26.31 17.78 -21.45
C PHE A 721 -26.84 19.08 -20.83
N TYR A 722 -28.09 19.43 -21.14
CA TYR A 722 -28.72 20.69 -20.80
C TYR A 722 -29.99 20.45 -19.96
N ARG A 723 -30.24 21.34 -18.99
CA ARG A 723 -31.45 21.30 -18.15
C ARG A 723 -32.75 21.33 -18.96
N ASN A 724 -32.75 21.98 -20.13
CA ASN A 724 -33.84 21.98 -21.11
C ASN A 724 -33.35 22.39 -22.51
N THR A 725 -34.27 22.53 -23.47
CA THR A 725 -33.96 22.91 -24.86
C THR A 725 -33.57 24.37 -25.08
N THR A 726 -33.85 25.27 -24.14
CA THR A 726 -33.61 26.72 -24.27
C THR A 726 -32.42 27.23 -23.43
N ALA A 727 -31.92 26.45 -22.49
CA ALA A 727 -30.75 26.78 -21.67
C ALA A 727 -29.52 27.08 -22.55
N GLN A 728 -28.79 28.15 -22.25
CA GLN A 728 -27.59 28.52 -23.00
C GLN A 728 -26.43 27.57 -22.67
N ASP A 729 -26.15 27.38 -21.38
CA ASP A 729 -25.08 26.53 -20.86
C ASP A 729 -25.52 25.09 -20.60
N TYR A 730 -24.57 24.16 -20.76
CA TYR A 730 -24.72 22.75 -20.38
C TYR A 730 -24.35 22.54 -18.90
N MET A 731 -25.00 21.57 -18.25
CA MET A 731 -24.66 21.14 -16.89
C MET A 731 -23.54 20.10 -16.92
N TYR A 732 -23.65 19.12 -17.80
CA TYR A 732 -22.74 17.99 -17.91
C TYR A 732 -22.23 17.82 -19.34
N VAL A 733 -21.04 17.25 -19.48
CA VAL A 733 -20.47 16.86 -20.78
C VAL A 733 -19.87 15.47 -20.68
N ALA A 734 -20.04 14.67 -21.73
CA ALA A 734 -19.31 13.43 -21.94
C ALA A 734 -18.56 13.47 -23.28
N TYR A 735 -17.25 13.22 -23.23
CA TYR A 735 -16.40 13.00 -24.39
C TYR A 735 -16.06 11.51 -24.46
N SER A 736 -16.55 10.81 -25.48
CA SER A 736 -16.25 9.38 -25.71
C SER A 736 -15.37 9.21 -26.95
N ARG A 737 -14.18 8.65 -26.78
CA ARG A 737 -13.14 8.52 -27.81
C ARG A 737 -12.90 7.05 -28.14
N ILE A 738 -12.94 6.72 -29.42
CA ILE A 738 -12.52 5.41 -29.94
C ILE A 738 -11.36 5.59 -30.92
N TYR A 739 -10.47 4.60 -30.95
CA TYR A 739 -9.17 4.69 -31.59
C TYR A 739 -9.06 3.66 -32.74
N SER A 740 -8.67 4.10 -33.93
CA SER A 740 -8.25 3.23 -35.04
C SER A 740 -6.73 3.25 -35.14
N VAL A 741 -6.15 2.07 -35.32
CA VAL A 741 -4.69 1.86 -35.32
C VAL A 741 -4.26 1.48 -36.74
N PRO A 742 -3.29 2.17 -37.35
CA PRO A 742 -2.78 1.80 -38.67
C PRO A 742 -2.18 0.39 -38.68
N GLY A 743 -2.26 -0.30 -39.83
CA GLY A 743 -1.65 -1.61 -40.00
C GLY A 743 -0.13 -1.59 -39.76
N GLY A 744 0.37 -2.59 -39.04
CA GLY A 744 1.79 -2.71 -38.65
C GLY A 744 2.09 -2.35 -37.19
N TYR A 745 1.12 -1.78 -36.47
CA TYR A 745 1.21 -1.50 -35.03
C TYR A 745 0.41 -2.52 -34.20
N ASP A 746 0.75 -2.67 -32.90
CA ASP A 746 -0.06 -3.44 -31.95
C ASP A 746 -1.29 -2.62 -31.51
N ASP A 747 -2.49 -3.17 -31.62
CA ASP A 747 -3.76 -2.49 -31.40
C ASP A 747 -4.51 -2.95 -30.13
N LYS A 748 -4.03 -3.98 -29.44
CA LYS A 748 -4.79 -4.70 -28.38
C LYS A 748 -5.37 -3.80 -27.29
N LEU A 749 -4.56 -2.86 -26.79
CA LEU A 749 -4.93 -1.91 -25.73
C LEU A 749 -5.78 -0.72 -26.22
N LEU A 750 -5.96 -0.58 -27.53
CA LEU A 750 -6.61 0.58 -28.16
C LEU A 750 -7.92 0.22 -28.86
N CYS A 751 -7.99 -0.95 -29.49
CA CYS A 751 -9.10 -1.34 -30.35
C CYS A 751 -10.38 -1.61 -29.54
N HIS A 752 -10.28 -2.36 -28.44
CA HIS A 752 -11.40 -2.65 -27.52
C HIS A 752 -11.58 -1.57 -26.43
N ARG A 753 -11.18 -0.32 -26.68
CA ARG A 753 -11.19 0.76 -25.69
C ARG A 753 -12.04 1.94 -26.13
N ILE A 754 -13.09 2.25 -25.34
CA ILE A 754 -13.77 3.53 -25.40
C ILE A 754 -13.27 4.36 -24.21
N GLU A 755 -12.47 5.40 -24.45
CA GLU A 755 -12.11 6.36 -23.39
C GLU A 755 -13.25 7.34 -23.19
N GLN A 756 -13.76 7.47 -21.96
CA GLN A 756 -14.83 8.39 -21.59
C GLN A 756 -14.32 9.41 -20.57
N GLU A 757 -14.33 10.69 -20.92
CA GLU A 757 -13.99 11.81 -20.03
C GLU A 757 -15.26 12.63 -19.76
N TYR A 758 -15.55 12.91 -18.49
CA TYR A 758 -16.73 13.68 -18.10
C TYR A 758 -16.35 15.07 -17.58
N ARG A 759 -17.25 16.04 -17.73
CA ARG A 759 -17.16 17.36 -17.08
C ARG A 759 -18.37 17.53 -16.18
N VAL A 760 -18.17 17.53 -14.87
CA VAL A 760 -19.24 17.52 -13.86
C VAL A 760 -19.12 18.69 -12.90
N GLY A 761 -20.14 19.55 -12.88
CA GLY A 761 -20.27 20.68 -11.97
C GLY A 761 -20.01 22.07 -12.58
N PRO A 762 -20.08 23.14 -11.76
CA PRO A 762 -20.38 23.11 -10.33
C PRO A 762 -21.81 22.62 -10.05
N LEU A 763 -21.98 21.75 -9.05
CA LEU A 763 -23.30 21.21 -8.70
C LEU A 763 -24.16 22.24 -7.95
N GLU A 764 -25.47 22.04 -7.93
CA GLU A 764 -26.35 22.71 -6.96
C GLU A 764 -26.10 22.14 -5.54
N LEU A 765 -26.54 22.85 -4.51
CA LEU A 765 -26.27 22.46 -3.12
C LEU A 765 -27.21 21.32 -2.69
N ASN A 766 -26.70 20.35 -1.92
CA ASN A 766 -27.38 19.10 -1.55
C ASN A 766 -27.73 18.20 -2.76
N HIS A 767 -26.80 18.09 -3.69
CA HIS A 767 -26.89 17.22 -4.87
C HIS A 767 -25.65 16.34 -5.00
N GLU A 768 -25.87 15.08 -5.38
CA GLU A 768 -24.82 14.09 -5.62
C GLU A 768 -24.97 13.51 -7.03
N ALA A 769 -24.05 13.89 -7.92
CA ALA A 769 -24.15 13.60 -9.35
C ALA A 769 -23.55 12.25 -9.70
N ILE A 770 -24.33 11.44 -10.41
CA ILE A 770 -23.97 10.10 -10.88
C ILE A 770 -24.01 10.05 -12.41
N PHE A 771 -23.29 9.09 -12.97
CA PHE A 771 -23.42 8.68 -14.37
C PHE A 771 -23.82 7.21 -14.40
N ARG A 772 -24.99 6.92 -14.99
CA ARG A 772 -25.57 5.58 -15.08
C ARG A 772 -25.42 5.05 -16.50
N THR A 773 -24.88 3.85 -16.62
CA THR A 773 -24.91 3.05 -17.85
C THR A 773 -25.96 1.96 -17.68
N SER A 774 -27.04 2.03 -18.45
CA SER A 774 -28.11 1.03 -18.51
C SER A 774 -27.92 0.13 -19.74
N THR A 775 -28.07 -1.18 -19.58
CA THR A 775 -27.92 -2.16 -20.68
C THR A 775 -29.01 -3.23 -20.70
N ASN A 776 -29.09 -4.00 -21.78
CA ASN A 776 -29.94 -5.19 -21.88
C ASN A 776 -29.31 -6.48 -21.32
N LEU A 777 -28.15 -6.40 -20.64
CA LEU A 777 -27.49 -7.56 -20.02
C LEU A 777 -28.29 -8.08 -18.81
N ASN A 778 -28.47 -9.41 -18.71
CA ASN A 778 -29.16 -10.02 -17.57
C ASN A 778 -28.22 -10.26 -16.37
N THR A 779 -27.82 -9.17 -15.72
CA THR A 779 -26.79 -9.16 -14.65
C THR A 779 -27.27 -9.70 -13.31
N LYS A 780 -28.57 -10.00 -13.17
CA LYS A 780 -29.21 -10.45 -11.92
C LYS A 780 -28.92 -9.47 -10.76
N GLN A 781 -28.88 -8.17 -11.06
CA GLN A 781 -28.45 -7.08 -10.15
C GLN A 781 -27.14 -7.38 -9.39
N THR A 782 -26.19 -8.03 -10.08
CA THR A 782 -24.85 -8.32 -9.53
C THR A 782 -23.82 -7.42 -10.16
N LEU A 783 -23.17 -6.62 -9.31
CA LEU A 783 -21.97 -5.86 -9.62
C LEU A 783 -20.73 -6.65 -9.18
N HIS A 784 -19.59 -6.40 -9.80
CA HIS A 784 -18.28 -6.78 -9.28
C HIS A 784 -17.43 -5.52 -9.13
N THR A 785 -16.74 -5.35 -8.00
CA THR A 785 -15.87 -4.20 -7.73
C THR A 785 -14.50 -4.67 -7.23
N ASP A 786 -13.45 -3.92 -7.51
CA ASP A 786 -12.14 -4.22 -6.95
C ASP A 786 -12.09 -4.00 -5.41
N ASN A 787 -11.04 -4.54 -4.80
CA ASN A 787 -10.57 -4.24 -3.46
C ASN A 787 -9.17 -3.63 -3.58
N ASN A 788 -9.08 -2.30 -3.53
CA ASN A 788 -7.83 -1.52 -3.60
C ASN A 788 -7.01 -1.71 -4.89
N GLY A 789 -7.66 -2.01 -6.04
CA GLY A 789 -6.98 -2.32 -7.31
C GLY A 789 -6.20 -3.63 -7.31
N TYR A 790 -6.65 -4.61 -6.50
CA TYR A 790 -6.02 -5.93 -6.41
C TYR A 790 -6.96 -7.09 -6.79
N GLN A 791 -8.04 -7.33 -6.04
CA GLN A 791 -8.90 -8.53 -6.22
C GLN A 791 -10.38 -8.18 -6.36
N MET A 792 -11.13 -9.00 -7.11
CA MET A 792 -12.51 -8.68 -7.49
C MET A 792 -13.54 -9.27 -6.51
N GLN A 793 -14.35 -8.39 -5.94
CA GLN A 793 -15.41 -8.72 -4.98
C GLN A 793 -16.78 -8.77 -5.66
N LYS A 794 -17.54 -9.84 -5.41
CA LYS A 794 -18.90 -10.02 -5.95
C LYS A 794 -19.94 -9.33 -5.08
N ARG A 795 -20.69 -8.39 -5.65
CA ARG A 795 -21.67 -7.52 -4.98
C ARG A 795 -23.09 -7.78 -5.53
N PRO A 796 -23.80 -8.82 -5.04
CA PRO A 796 -25.22 -8.99 -5.34
C PRO A 796 -26.04 -7.94 -4.59
N TYR A 797 -27.03 -7.33 -5.25
CA TYR A 797 -27.93 -6.36 -4.62
C TYR A 797 -28.69 -6.95 -3.43
N LYS A 798 -28.81 -6.18 -2.34
CA LYS A 798 -29.49 -6.55 -1.10
C LYS A 798 -30.58 -5.54 -0.76
N VAL A 799 -31.79 -6.03 -0.49
CA VAL A 799 -32.87 -5.18 0.05
C VAL A 799 -32.70 -5.04 1.56
N PHE A 800 -32.55 -3.80 2.03
CA PHE A 800 -32.47 -3.44 3.45
C PHE A 800 -33.70 -2.61 3.86
N VAL A 801 -34.16 -2.79 5.10
CA VAL A 801 -35.33 -2.05 5.65
C VAL A 801 -35.13 -0.54 5.58
N ASN A 802 -33.91 -0.07 5.85
CA ASN A 802 -33.51 1.34 5.81
C ASN A 802 -32.27 1.51 4.90
N ASN A 803 -32.17 2.68 4.26
CA ASN A 803 -31.07 3.12 3.38
C ASN A 803 -30.57 2.06 2.35
N SER A 804 -31.50 1.34 1.71
CA SER A 804 -31.18 0.34 0.67
C SER A 804 -30.28 0.87 -0.45
N VAL A 805 -30.49 2.11 -0.92
CA VAL A 805 -29.71 2.70 -2.01
C VAL A 805 -28.23 2.82 -1.64
N ALA A 806 -27.92 3.42 -0.48
CA ALA A 806 -26.54 3.65 -0.07
C ALA A 806 -25.84 2.40 0.49
N ARG A 807 -26.57 1.46 1.12
CA ARG A 807 -26.01 0.16 1.55
C ARG A 807 -25.70 -0.81 0.39
N ASN A 808 -26.02 -0.43 -0.86
CA ASN A 808 -25.56 -1.12 -2.08
C ASN A 808 -24.51 -0.33 -2.88
N TYR A 809 -24.03 0.81 -2.36
CA TYR A 809 -22.85 1.47 -2.91
C TYR A 809 -21.57 0.82 -2.37
N TYR A 810 -20.60 0.65 -3.25
CA TYR A 810 -19.30 0.03 -3.00
C TYR A 810 -18.17 0.92 -3.56
N PRO A 811 -16.93 0.82 -3.05
CA PRO A 811 -15.81 1.49 -3.68
C PRO A 811 -15.39 0.78 -4.97
N MET A 812 -14.94 1.56 -5.94
CA MET A 812 -14.15 1.17 -7.10
C MET A 812 -12.90 2.03 -7.08
N VAL A 813 -11.72 1.44 -6.85
CA VAL A 813 -10.42 2.13 -6.84
C VAL A 813 -9.76 2.09 -8.22
N GLN A 814 -10.11 1.10 -9.03
CA GLN A 814 -9.55 0.90 -10.37
C GLN A 814 -10.54 0.24 -11.34
N THR A 815 -11.36 -0.72 -10.87
CA THR A 815 -12.17 -1.59 -11.74
C THR A 815 -13.53 -1.94 -11.13
N ALA A 816 -14.59 -1.81 -11.92
CA ALA A 816 -15.87 -2.45 -11.66
C ALA A 816 -16.47 -3.03 -12.95
N TYR A 817 -17.27 -4.08 -12.86
CA TYR A 817 -17.95 -4.64 -14.03
C TYR A 817 -19.31 -5.28 -13.72
N ILE A 818 -20.13 -5.33 -14.76
CA ILE A 818 -21.37 -6.09 -14.82
C ILE A 818 -21.31 -7.09 -15.98
N GLU A 819 -21.94 -8.25 -15.82
CA GLU A 819 -21.92 -9.31 -16.82
C GLU A 819 -23.20 -10.15 -16.78
N ASP A 820 -23.54 -10.76 -17.92
CA ASP A 820 -24.52 -11.85 -17.98
C ASP A 820 -23.78 -13.20 -18.16
N ASP A 821 -24.41 -14.20 -18.78
CA ASP A 821 -23.79 -15.51 -18.99
C ASP A 821 -22.83 -15.54 -20.22
N ARG A 822 -22.71 -14.44 -20.99
CA ARG A 822 -21.90 -14.33 -22.24
C ARG A 822 -20.97 -13.12 -22.27
N MET A 823 -21.51 -11.93 -22.00
CA MET A 823 -20.86 -10.64 -22.20
C MET A 823 -20.57 -9.95 -20.87
N ARG A 824 -19.47 -9.19 -20.83
CA ARG A 824 -19.05 -8.36 -19.69
C ARG A 824 -18.81 -6.92 -20.14
N LEU A 825 -19.36 -5.97 -19.39
CA LEU A 825 -19.09 -4.54 -19.51
C LEU A 825 -18.23 -4.09 -18.33
N ILE A 826 -16.99 -3.69 -18.61
CA ILE A 826 -16.01 -3.26 -17.61
C ILE A 826 -15.85 -1.74 -17.65
N LEU A 827 -15.87 -1.13 -16.47
CA LEU A 827 -15.47 0.24 -16.19
C LEU A 827 -14.10 0.21 -15.49
N LEU A 828 -13.11 0.84 -16.11
CA LEU A 828 -11.81 1.13 -15.51
C LEU A 828 -11.74 2.62 -15.16
N ALA A 829 -11.19 3.01 -14.01
CA ALA A 829 -11.18 4.40 -13.53
C ALA A 829 -9.76 4.91 -13.19
N GLU A 830 -9.46 6.18 -13.50
CA GLU A 830 -8.17 6.81 -13.12
C GLU A 830 -8.09 7.21 -11.62
N ARG A 831 -9.21 7.12 -10.89
CA ARG A 831 -9.34 7.52 -9.48
C ARG A 831 -10.47 6.75 -8.80
N SER A 832 -10.46 6.76 -7.48
CA SER A 832 -11.46 6.06 -6.68
C SER A 832 -12.84 6.74 -6.73
N HIS A 833 -13.90 5.94 -6.82
CA HIS A 833 -15.31 6.37 -6.89
C HIS A 833 -16.23 5.42 -6.12
N GLY A 834 -17.39 5.91 -5.69
CA GLY A 834 -18.54 5.06 -5.32
C GLY A 834 -19.26 4.52 -6.55
N VAL A 835 -19.56 3.23 -6.57
CA VAL A 835 -20.25 2.52 -7.66
C VAL A 835 -21.39 1.63 -7.13
N SER A 836 -22.46 1.44 -7.91
CA SER A 836 -23.59 0.57 -7.56
C SER A 836 -24.25 -0.07 -8.80
N SER A 837 -25.09 -1.08 -8.59
CA SER A 837 -26.02 -1.66 -9.56
C SER A 837 -27.43 -1.67 -8.96
N GLN A 838 -28.15 -0.55 -9.05
CA GLN A 838 -29.51 -0.39 -8.49
C GLN A 838 -30.60 -1.06 -9.34
N GLY A 839 -30.25 -1.68 -10.47
CA GLY A 839 -31.19 -2.26 -11.43
C GLY A 839 -30.53 -3.28 -12.35
N ASN A 840 -31.34 -4.18 -12.93
CA ASN A 840 -30.80 -5.26 -13.77
C ASN A 840 -30.19 -4.68 -15.06
N GLY A 841 -29.00 -5.12 -15.44
CA GLY A 841 -28.26 -4.55 -16.58
C GLY A 841 -27.69 -3.15 -16.35
N GLN A 842 -27.81 -2.57 -15.13
CA GLN A 842 -27.34 -1.22 -14.83
C GLN A 842 -26.05 -1.21 -14.00
N VAL A 843 -25.20 -0.22 -14.25
CA VAL A 843 -24.11 0.20 -13.37
C VAL A 843 -24.09 1.72 -13.29
N GLU A 844 -23.91 2.27 -12.10
CA GLU A 844 -23.83 3.71 -11.88
C GLU A 844 -22.61 4.09 -11.04
N VAL A 845 -21.94 5.16 -11.43
CA VAL A 845 -20.75 5.70 -10.74
C VAL A 845 -21.07 7.09 -10.24
N MET A 846 -20.85 7.35 -8.95
CA MET A 846 -20.99 8.68 -8.35
C MET A 846 -19.73 9.49 -8.67
N LEU A 847 -19.89 10.60 -9.39
CA LEU A 847 -18.78 11.37 -9.95
C LEU A 847 -18.40 12.58 -9.10
N HIS A 848 -19.39 13.24 -8.48
CA HIS A 848 -19.22 14.46 -7.68
C HIS A 848 -20.32 14.59 -6.62
N ARG A 849 -20.05 15.33 -5.54
CA ARG A 849 -20.97 15.55 -4.41
C ARG A 849 -20.82 16.98 -3.92
N ARG A 850 -21.93 17.69 -3.70
CA ARG A 850 -21.92 19.03 -3.08
C ARG A 850 -23.01 19.13 -2.04
N LEU A 851 -22.62 19.37 -0.80
CA LEU A 851 -23.45 19.18 0.39
C LEU A 851 -23.45 20.41 1.29
N TRP A 852 -24.51 20.54 2.08
CA TRP A 852 -24.59 21.41 3.24
C TRP A 852 -24.91 20.59 4.48
N ASN A 853 -24.32 20.95 5.62
CA ASN A 853 -24.55 20.30 6.90
C ASN A 853 -24.73 21.38 7.98
N ASN A 854 -25.73 21.21 8.86
CA ASN A 854 -26.02 22.12 9.97
C ASN A 854 -25.87 21.47 11.36
N LEU A 855 -25.18 20.33 11.46
CA LEU A 855 -24.70 19.76 12.71
C LEU A 855 -23.80 20.76 13.46
N GLU A 856 -24.07 20.93 14.75
CA GLU A 856 -23.43 21.94 15.59
C GLU A 856 -21.91 21.72 15.74
N TRP A 857 -21.45 20.47 15.69
CA TRP A 857 -20.03 20.14 15.75
C TRP A 857 -19.33 20.43 14.41
N ASP A 858 -19.90 20.03 13.26
CA ASP A 858 -19.36 20.36 11.92
C ASP A 858 -19.17 21.86 11.70
N LEU A 859 -20.12 22.68 12.18
CA LEU A 859 -20.06 24.14 12.09
C LEU A 859 -18.86 24.74 12.84
N ASN A 860 -18.35 24.08 13.89
CA ASN A 860 -17.16 24.53 14.62
C ASN A 860 -15.86 24.31 13.85
N TYR A 861 -15.85 23.36 12.90
CA TYR A 861 -14.69 22.93 12.13
C TYR A 861 -14.76 23.26 10.63
N ASN A 862 -15.92 23.72 10.16
CA ASN A 862 -16.26 23.93 8.74
C ASN A 862 -16.04 22.67 7.89
N LEU A 863 -16.51 21.52 8.40
CA LEU A 863 -16.36 20.22 7.75
C LEU A 863 -17.29 20.02 6.53
N THR A 864 -18.18 20.95 6.21
CA THR A 864 -19.15 20.82 5.10
C THR A 864 -18.49 20.68 3.71
N LEU A 865 -18.84 19.62 2.95
CA LEU A 865 -18.47 19.42 1.55
C LEU A 865 -19.22 20.36 0.57
N ASN A 866 -19.09 21.67 0.75
CA ASN A 866 -19.53 22.69 -0.21
C ASN A 866 -18.51 22.82 -1.36
N ASP A 867 -18.22 21.70 -2.03
CA ASP A 867 -17.27 21.64 -3.14
C ASP A 867 -17.88 22.26 -4.41
N THR A 868 -17.35 23.40 -4.83
CA THR A 868 -17.79 24.13 -6.03
C THR A 868 -16.91 23.87 -7.25
N SER A 869 -16.06 22.83 -7.23
CA SER A 869 -15.20 22.51 -8.35
C SER A 869 -15.96 21.93 -9.55
N VAL A 870 -15.32 21.99 -10.73
CA VAL A 870 -15.72 21.24 -11.92
C VAL A 870 -14.81 20.02 -12.01
N VAL A 871 -15.31 18.85 -11.63
CA VAL A 871 -14.51 17.62 -11.65
C VAL A 871 -14.46 17.04 -13.06
N ARG A 872 -13.32 16.43 -13.38
CA ARG A 872 -13.08 15.72 -14.64
C ARG A 872 -12.56 14.31 -14.36
N PRO A 873 -13.45 13.35 -14.08
CA PRO A 873 -13.07 11.95 -13.99
C PRO A 873 -12.97 11.34 -15.39
N MET A 874 -12.12 10.33 -15.54
CA MET A 874 -11.87 9.63 -16.79
C MET A 874 -11.93 8.13 -16.59
N PHE A 875 -12.59 7.45 -17.52
CA PHE A 875 -12.84 6.02 -17.49
C PHE A 875 -12.47 5.38 -18.82
N TRP A 876 -12.08 4.11 -18.81
CA TRP A 876 -12.04 3.28 -20.00
C TRP A 876 -13.16 2.23 -19.91
N LEU A 877 -14.06 2.25 -20.88
CA LEU A 877 -15.15 1.28 -21.03
C LEU A 877 -14.70 0.19 -22.01
N ILE A 878 -14.82 -1.06 -21.58
CA ILE A 878 -14.52 -2.26 -22.38
C ILE A 878 -15.76 -3.16 -22.40
N LEU A 879 -16.18 -3.58 -23.60
CA LEU A 879 -17.24 -4.55 -23.82
C LEU A 879 -16.69 -5.75 -24.61
N GLY A 880 -16.98 -6.97 -24.16
CA GLY A 880 -16.63 -8.18 -24.89
C GLY A 880 -17.22 -9.44 -24.28
N THR A 881 -16.96 -10.60 -24.90
CA THR A 881 -17.15 -11.89 -24.25
C THR A 881 -16.21 -12.01 -23.05
N LYS A 882 -16.59 -12.73 -22.00
CA LYS A 882 -15.79 -12.79 -20.76
C LYS A 882 -14.29 -13.05 -21.02
N PRO A 883 -13.87 -14.11 -21.73
CA PRO A 883 -12.44 -14.40 -21.92
C PRO A 883 -11.68 -13.32 -22.70
N ALA A 884 -12.36 -12.58 -23.60
CA ALA A 884 -11.75 -11.47 -24.31
C ALA A 884 -11.61 -10.22 -23.42
N ALA A 885 -12.56 -10.01 -22.50
CA ALA A 885 -12.50 -8.93 -21.52
C ALA A 885 -11.48 -9.24 -20.40
N ASP A 886 -11.42 -10.49 -19.93
CA ASP A 886 -10.49 -11.01 -18.93
C ASP A 886 -9.03 -10.71 -19.34
N VAL A 887 -8.62 -11.17 -20.54
CA VAL A 887 -7.28 -10.94 -21.12
C VAL A 887 -6.87 -9.45 -21.22
N LEU A 888 -7.84 -8.53 -21.33
CA LEU A 888 -7.56 -7.12 -21.61
C LEU A 888 -7.58 -6.23 -20.36
N TYR A 889 -8.48 -6.47 -19.40
CA TYR A 889 -8.81 -5.42 -18.43
C TYR A 889 -7.69 -5.15 -17.42
N GLN A 890 -6.98 -6.17 -16.93
CA GLN A 890 -5.85 -5.99 -16.00
C GLN A 890 -4.72 -5.14 -16.64
N SER A 891 -4.35 -5.47 -17.88
CA SER A 891 -3.32 -4.71 -18.62
C SER A 891 -3.79 -3.29 -18.97
N SER A 892 -5.08 -3.13 -19.29
CA SER A 892 -5.71 -1.83 -19.58
C SER A 892 -5.85 -0.96 -18.33
N ALA A 893 -6.12 -1.55 -17.16
CA ALA A 893 -6.24 -0.85 -15.88
C ALA A 893 -4.88 -0.22 -15.49
N LEU A 894 -3.80 -0.99 -15.63
CA LEU A 894 -2.44 -0.52 -15.36
C LEU A 894 -1.94 0.44 -16.44
N ALA A 895 -2.43 0.36 -17.68
CA ALA A 895 -2.17 1.36 -18.72
C ALA A 895 -3.00 2.65 -18.59
N LEU A 896 -4.15 2.60 -17.90
CA LEU A 896 -4.95 3.77 -17.50
C LEU A 896 -4.31 4.51 -16.32
N GLU A 897 -3.78 3.78 -15.35
CA GLU A 897 -3.05 4.31 -14.20
C GLU A 897 -1.66 4.85 -14.61
N HIS A 898 -0.83 4.01 -15.22
CA HIS A 898 0.56 4.31 -15.57
C HIS A 898 0.71 4.72 -17.04
N ARG A 899 -0.05 5.75 -17.44
CA ARG A 899 0.04 6.38 -18.77
C ARG A 899 1.46 6.89 -19.07
N PRO A 900 1.88 6.98 -20.35
CA PRO A 900 3.17 7.55 -20.71
C PRO A 900 3.31 8.99 -20.20
N PHE A 901 4.44 9.30 -19.56
CA PHE A 901 4.70 10.63 -19.04
C PHE A 901 5.31 11.54 -20.12
N VAL A 902 4.67 12.68 -20.37
CA VAL A 902 5.02 13.61 -21.45
C VAL A 902 5.74 14.85 -20.88
N MET A 903 6.92 15.12 -21.43
CA MET A 903 7.79 16.26 -21.11
C MET A 903 8.03 17.11 -22.36
N TYR A 904 8.28 18.41 -22.18
CA TYR A 904 8.41 19.38 -23.26
C TYR A 904 9.75 20.10 -23.20
N GLY A 905 10.31 20.44 -24.35
CA GLY A 905 11.49 21.28 -24.48
C GLY A 905 11.47 22.14 -25.74
N GLU A 906 12.05 23.33 -25.65
CA GLU A 906 12.29 24.22 -26.79
C GLU A 906 13.79 24.26 -27.10
N LEU A 907 14.15 24.28 -28.38
CA LEU A 907 15.53 24.44 -28.85
C LEU A 907 15.64 25.73 -29.65
N THR A 908 16.40 26.70 -29.12
CA THR A 908 16.58 28.03 -29.73
C THR A 908 17.56 28.05 -30.89
N ASP A 909 18.44 27.06 -31.00
CA ASP A 909 19.43 26.92 -32.07
C ASP A 909 19.24 25.61 -32.84
N LYS A 910 19.35 25.67 -34.17
CA LYS A 910 19.33 24.48 -35.03
C LYS A 910 20.55 23.60 -34.75
N PRO A 911 20.40 22.36 -34.24
CA PRO A 911 21.55 21.48 -34.05
C PRO A 911 22.13 21.09 -35.42
N LYS A 912 23.42 21.34 -35.65
CA LYS A 912 24.12 20.75 -36.80
C LYS A 912 24.05 19.23 -36.68
N LEU A 913 23.33 18.59 -37.60
CA LEU A 913 23.02 17.16 -37.59
C LEU A 913 24.27 16.33 -37.92
N HIS A 914 25.11 16.08 -36.92
CA HIS A 914 26.19 15.09 -37.05
C HIS A 914 25.56 13.70 -37.20
N ARG A 915 25.87 13.03 -38.31
CA ARG A 915 25.24 11.77 -38.75
C ARG A 915 25.57 10.54 -37.90
N GLU A 916 26.46 10.68 -36.92
CA GLU A 916 26.88 9.62 -36.00
C GLU A 916 26.03 9.62 -34.72
N ARG A 917 24.72 9.41 -34.88
CA ARG A 917 23.90 8.88 -33.78
C ARG A 917 23.97 7.36 -33.84
N HIS A 918 24.85 6.78 -33.04
CA HIS A 918 24.68 5.38 -32.65
C HIS A 918 23.28 5.24 -32.06
N SER A 919 22.44 4.41 -32.68
CA SER A 919 21.27 3.86 -32.03
C SER A 919 21.77 3.12 -30.79
N ILE A 920 21.63 3.73 -29.60
CA ILE A 920 21.76 3.01 -28.35
C ILE A 920 20.53 2.11 -28.31
N GLN A 921 20.66 0.91 -28.86
CA GLN A 921 19.64 -0.11 -28.90
C GLN A 921 19.43 -0.60 -27.46
N ARG A 922 18.60 0.15 -26.72
CA ARG A 922 18.28 -0.06 -25.31
C ARG A 922 17.59 -1.42 -25.18
N ASP A 923 18.33 -2.44 -24.75
CA ASP A 923 17.79 -3.72 -24.29
C ASP A 923 16.56 -3.46 -23.39
N PRO A 924 15.33 -3.77 -23.85
CA PRO A 924 14.13 -3.26 -23.20
C PRO A 924 13.74 -4.12 -22.00
N VAL A 925 13.32 -3.48 -20.91
CA VAL A 925 12.88 -4.17 -19.70
C VAL A 925 11.42 -4.56 -19.89
N THR A 926 11.20 -5.73 -20.48
CA THR A 926 9.88 -6.24 -20.86
C THR A 926 9.53 -7.50 -20.06
N LEU A 927 8.41 -7.47 -19.34
CA LEU A 927 7.83 -8.60 -18.61
C LEU A 927 6.81 -9.38 -19.47
N PRO A 928 6.54 -10.66 -19.12
CA PRO A 928 5.40 -11.43 -19.64
C PRO A 928 4.04 -10.73 -19.43
N ALA A 929 3.07 -11.03 -20.30
CA ALA A 929 1.75 -10.39 -20.31
C ALA A 929 0.84 -10.69 -19.11
N ASN A 930 1.28 -11.50 -18.14
CA ASN A 930 0.62 -11.73 -16.86
C ASN A 930 1.39 -11.15 -15.65
N LEU A 931 2.54 -10.49 -15.87
CA LEU A 931 3.38 -9.91 -14.83
C LEU A 931 3.52 -8.39 -15.01
N HIS A 932 3.34 -7.66 -13.90
CA HIS A 932 3.51 -6.21 -13.83
C HIS A 932 4.70 -5.82 -12.95
N LEU A 933 5.47 -4.81 -13.33
CA LEU A 933 6.56 -4.26 -12.52
C LEU A 933 6.00 -3.19 -11.56
N GLN A 934 5.66 -3.61 -10.35
CA GLN A 934 4.99 -2.80 -9.33
C GLN A 934 5.94 -1.83 -8.60
N THR A 935 7.24 -2.13 -8.56
CA THR A 935 8.26 -1.21 -8.03
C THR A 935 9.59 -1.46 -8.71
N LEU A 936 10.26 -0.39 -9.13
CA LEU A 936 11.68 -0.36 -9.47
C LEU A 936 12.24 0.97 -8.94
N SER A 937 12.82 0.94 -7.75
CA SER A 937 13.30 2.15 -7.07
C SER A 937 14.63 1.96 -6.36
N ILE A 938 15.32 3.07 -6.09
CA ILE A 938 16.39 3.12 -5.08
C ILE A 938 15.75 3.72 -3.82
N PRO A 939 15.52 2.94 -2.75
CA PRO A 939 14.85 3.45 -1.55
C PRO A 939 15.65 4.55 -0.85
N GLY A 940 16.98 4.49 -0.91
CA GLY A 940 17.86 5.39 -0.16
C GLY A 940 18.12 4.95 1.29
N TRP A 941 17.81 3.69 1.62
CA TRP A 941 18.09 3.08 2.93
C TRP A 941 19.60 3.02 3.22
N THR A 942 19.99 3.32 4.46
CA THR A 942 21.38 3.23 4.94
C THR A 942 21.65 1.96 5.76
N TYR A 943 20.59 1.24 6.16
CA TYR A 943 20.66 0.05 7.01
C TYR A 943 21.27 -1.20 6.34
N SER A 944 21.89 -2.07 7.14
CA SER A 944 22.34 -3.39 6.67
C SER A 944 21.19 -4.35 6.38
N SER A 945 21.33 -5.12 5.30
CA SER A 945 20.41 -6.20 4.94
C SER A 945 20.51 -7.40 5.92
N ASN A 946 21.60 -7.50 6.69
CA ASN A 946 21.76 -8.45 7.78
C ASN A 946 21.18 -7.87 9.10
N HIS A 947 20.28 -8.61 9.74
CA HIS A 947 19.59 -8.13 10.95
C HIS A 947 20.51 -7.99 12.16
N THR A 948 21.38 -8.97 12.38
CA THR A 948 22.32 -8.99 13.52
C THR A 948 23.36 -7.89 13.38
N GLU A 949 23.86 -7.65 12.16
CA GLU A 949 24.75 -6.50 11.89
C GLU A 949 24.02 -5.18 12.13
N GLN A 950 22.79 -5.01 11.63
CA GLN A 950 22.04 -3.76 11.82
C GLN A 950 21.79 -3.45 13.30
N LEU A 951 21.40 -4.45 14.10
CA LEU A 951 21.24 -4.29 15.54
C LEU A 951 22.58 -3.93 16.22
N GLN A 952 23.69 -4.59 15.85
CA GLN A 952 25.01 -4.25 16.38
C GLN A 952 25.45 -2.83 16.01
N ASN A 953 25.15 -2.36 14.80
CA ASN A 953 25.47 -1.00 14.37
C ASN A 953 24.69 0.03 15.22
N ILE A 954 23.38 -0.19 15.42
CA ILE A 954 22.52 0.64 16.27
C ILE A 954 23.03 0.67 17.72
N TYR A 955 23.29 -0.50 18.33
CA TYR A 955 23.77 -0.59 19.73
C TYR A 955 25.15 0.05 19.95
N LYS A 956 26.02 0.06 18.92
CA LYS A 956 27.33 0.72 18.98
C LYS A 956 27.26 2.23 18.66
N GLY A 957 26.08 2.77 18.36
CA GLY A 957 25.93 4.15 17.88
C GLY A 957 26.55 4.41 16.49
N ILE A 958 26.89 3.36 15.75
CA ILE A 958 27.50 3.46 14.42
C ILE A 958 26.41 3.83 13.41
N ARG A 959 26.18 5.13 13.26
CA ARG A 959 25.63 5.69 12.03
C ARG A 959 26.67 5.44 10.93
N LYS A 960 26.35 4.64 9.92
CA LYS A 960 27.17 4.58 8.70
C LYS A 960 27.22 6.00 8.11
N GLN A 961 28.41 6.48 7.75
CA GLN A 961 28.58 7.86 7.31
C GLN A 961 27.94 8.11 5.95
N GLU A 962 26.73 8.68 6.02
CA GLU A 962 26.02 9.54 5.05
C GLU A 962 25.61 8.96 3.68
N ASP A 963 26.36 8.03 3.07
CA ASP A 963 26.02 7.53 1.73
C ASP A 963 25.01 6.36 1.74
N ALA A 964 23.84 6.61 1.14
CA ALA A 964 22.86 5.58 0.83
C ALA A 964 23.35 4.66 -0.29
N ASP A 965 23.07 3.35 -0.22
CA ASP A 965 23.56 2.41 -1.25
C ASP A 965 22.78 2.53 -2.56
N PHE A 966 23.31 3.34 -3.48
CA PHE A 966 22.80 3.51 -4.85
C PHE A 966 22.92 2.26 -5.74
N ARG A 967 23.54 1.15 -5.28
CA ARG A 967 23.46 -0.15 -5.94
C ARG A 967 22.25 -0.97 -5.49
N ARG A 968 21.72 -0.69 -4.29
CA ARG A 968 20.59 -1.43 -3.69
C ARG A 968 19.25 -0.98 -4.29
N VAL A 969 18.80 -1.72 -5.29
CA VAL A 969 17.52 -1.50 -5.97
C VAL A 969 16.41 -2.36 -5.34
N LEU A 970 15.29 -1.73 -4.99
CA LEU A 970 14.05 -2.40 -4.60
C LEU A 970 13.24 -2.75 -5.85
N LEU A 971 12.97 -4.04 -6.01
CA LEU A 971 12.21 -4.61 -7.13
C LEU A 971 10.95 -5.30 -6.59
N ARG A 972 9.78 -5.01 -7.16
CA ARG A 972 8.54 -5.78 -6.92
C ARG A 972 7.88 -6.14 -8.24
N ILE A 973 7.53 -7.41 -8.41
CA ILE A 973 6.80 -7.91 -9.58
C ILE A 973 5.47 -8.50 -9.08
N ARG A 974 4.35 -8.02 -9.61
CA ARG A 974 2.98 -8.46 -9.27
C ARG A 974 2.48 -9.43 -10.34
N HIS A 975 1.92 -10.56 -9.94
CA HIS A 975 1.07 -11.34 -10.85
C HIS A 975 -0.26 -10.60 -11.05
N MET A 976 -0.67 -10.40 -12.29
CA MET A 976 -1.85 -9.56 -12.58
C MET A 976 -3.17 -10.27 -12.36
N TYR A 977 -3.22 -11.58 -12.61
CA TYR A 977 -4.45 -12.36 -12.61
C TYR A 977 -4.60 -13.21 -11.34
N GLU A 978 -5.83 -13.36 -10.86
CA GLU A 978 -6.22 -14.28 -9.80
C GLU A 978 -6.24 -15.74 -10.29
N VAL A 979 -6.24 -16.70 -9.35
CA VAL A 979 -6.28 -18.12 -9.68
C VAL A 979 -7.59 -18.51 -10.38
N GLY A 980 -7.48 -19.01 -11.62
CA GLY A 980 -8.63 -19.43 -12.43
C GLY A 980 -9.39 -18.30 -13.15
N GLU A 981 -8.85 -17.08 -13.17
CA GLU A 981 -9.44 -15.93 -13.88
C GLU A 981 -9.34 -16.06 -15.41
N ASP A 982 -8.15 -16.41 -15.94
CA ASP A 982 -7.93 -16.74 -17.35
C ASP A 982 -7.15 -18.07 -17.47
N PRO A 983 -7.53 -18.99 -18.38
CA PRO A 983 -6.91 -20.32 -18.49
C PRO A 983 -5.39 -20.30 -18.78
N VAL A 984 -4.85 -19.23 -19.37
CA VAL A 984 -3.44 -19.10 -19.76
C VAL A 984 -2.71 -18.08 -18.90
N LEU A 985 -3.29 -16.90 -18.67
CA LEU A 985 -2.65 -15.79 -17.98
C LEU A 985 -2.69 -15.93 -16.45
N SER A 986 -3.61 -16.73 -15.88
CA SER A 986 -3.57 -17.12 -14.46
C SER A 986 -2.51 -18.18 -14.13
N GLN A 987 -1.76 -18.69 -15.13
CA GLN A 987 -0.75 -19.73 -14.90
C GLN A 987 0.57 -19.15 -14.36
N PRO A 988 1.31 -19.87 -13.49
CA PRO A 988 2.57 -19.39 -12.93
C PRO A 988 3.62 -19.01 -13.99
N ALA A 989 4.08 -17.76 -13.96
CA ALA A 989 5.17 -17.27 -14.81
C ALA A 989 6.54 -17.31 -14.11
N THR A 990 7.61 -17.55 -14.87
CA THR A 990 9.00 -17.52 -14.40
C THR A 990 9.78 -16.43 -15.15
N VAL A 991 10.57 -15.63 -14.44
CA VAL A 991 11.38 -14.55 -15.02
C VAL A 991 12.83 -14.65 -14.60
N ASN A 992 13.75 -14.64 -15.57
CA ASN A 992 15.19 -14.58 -15.30
C ASN A 992 15.62 -13.12 -15.09
N LEU A 993 15.82 -12.71 -13.83
CA LEU A 993 16.20 -11.33 -13.48
C LEU A 993 17.52 -10.87 -14.12
N LYS A 994 18.51 -11.77 -14.30
CA LYS A 994 19.78 -11.44 -14.98
C LYS A 994 19.55 -11.11 -16.46
N SER A 995 18.55 -11.71 -17.09
CA SER A 995 18.14 -11.37 -18.46
C SER A 995 17.28 -10.11 -18.52
N LEU A 996 16.28 -9.99 -17.63
CA LEU A 996 15.35 -8.85 -17.58
C LEU A 996 16.06 -7.52 -17.36
N LEU A 997 17.02 -7.49 -16.42
CA LEU A 997 17.70 -6.27 -15.99
C LEU A 997 19.03 -6.03 -16.73
N LYS A 998 19.40 -6.89 -17.69
CA LYS A 998 20.62 -6.77 -18.52
C LYS A 998 20.78 -5.39 -19.15
N GLY A 999 19.67 -4.82 -19.64
CA GLY A 999 19.65 -3.48 -20.22
C GLY A 999 19.77 -2.33 -19.22
N LEU A 1000 19.82 -2.61 -17.92
CA LEU A 1000 20.10 -1.65 -16.85
C LEU A 1000 21.52 -1.82 -16.32
N ARG A 1001 21.84 -3.03 -15.81
CA ARG A 1001 23.16 -3.42 -15.27
C ARG A 1001 23.20 -4.93 -15.00
N THR A 1002 24.40 -5.50 -14.92
CA THR A 1002 24.60 -6.86 -14.39
C THR A 1002 24.05 -6.99 -12.97
N VAL A 1003 23.22 -8.00 -12.71
CA VAL A 1003 22.71 -8.32 -11.37
C VAL A 1003 23.74 -9.17 -10.63
N GLU A 1004 24.40 -8.55 -9.63
CA GLU A 1004 25.43 -9.17 -8.78
C GLU A 1004 24.81 -10.13 -7.76
N LEU A 1005 23.80 -9.67 -7.01
CA LEU A 1005 23.08 -10.41 -5.96
C LEU A 1005 21.56 -10.21 -6.12
N VAL A 1006 20.78 -11.17 -5.63
CA VAL A 1006 19.33 -11.04 -5.42
C VAL A 1006 19.01 -11.53 -4.01
N GLU A 1007 18.30 -10.72 -3.23
CA GLU A 1007 17.76 -11.10 -1.92
C GLU A 1007 16.23 -11.10 -2.00
N GLU A 1008 15.57 -12.19 -1.59
CA GLU A 1008 14.12 -12.19 -1.44
C GLU A 1008 13.74 -11.73 -0.03
N ARG A 1009 12.81 -10.77 0.06
CA ARG A 1009 12.49 -10.02 1.27
C ARG A 1009 10.98 -9.94 1.45
N SER A 1010 10.52 -9.68 2.69
CA SER A 1010 9.10 -9.33 2.95
C SER A 1010 8.63 -8.14 2.10
N LEU A 1011 7.32 -7.94 1.99
CA LEU A 1011 6.69 -6.88 1.19
C LEU A 1011 7.29 -5.47 1.35
N THR A 1012 7.78 -5.12 2.56
CA THR A 1012 8.39 -3.82 2.90
C THR A 1012 9.93 -3.82 2.89
N GLY A 1013 10.58 -4.92 2.48
CA GLY A 1013 12.03 -5.01 2.32
C GLY A 1013 12.86 -5.16 3.61
N THR A 1014 12.23 -5.38 4.77
CA THR A 1014 12.90 -5.40 6.08
C THR A 1014 13.26 -6.80 6.60
N TRP A 1015 12.46 -7.84 6.33
CA TRP A 1015 12.78 -9.24 6.65
C TRP A 1015 13.49 -9.96 5.49
N ASP A 1016 14.44 -10.85 5.78
CA ASP A 1016 14.83 -11.94 4.86
C ASP A 1016 13.73 -13.01 4.86
N ILE A 1017 13.24 -13.40 3.68
CA ILE A 1017 12.12 -14.35 3.57
C ILE A 1017 12.45 -15.72 4.20
N ASN A 1018 13.72 -16.14 4.15
CA ASN A 1018 14.20 -17.40 4.73
C ASN A 1018 14.23 -17.38 6.28
N THR A 1019 14.05 -16.19 6.87
CA THR A 1019 14.02 -15.96 8.33
C THR A 1019 12.65 -15.50 8.84
N LEU A 1020 11.66 -15.38 7.94
CA LEU A 1020 10.35 -14.83 8.28
C LEU A 1020 9.40 -15.93 8.81
N GLU A 1021 9.46 -16.15 10.12
CA GLU A 1021 8.48 -16.99 10.80
C GLU A 1021 7.23 -16.19 11.21
N ARG A 1022 6.05 -16.66 10.77
CA ARG A 1022 4.73 -16.17 11.21
C ARG A 1022 3.98 -17.24 11.98
N TRP A 1023 3.23 -16.82 12.99
CA TRP A 1023 2.38 -17.71 13.81
C TRP A 1023 1.35 -18.48 12.96
N LYS A 1024 1.17 -19.78 13.27
CA LYS A 1024 0.21 -20.65 12.58
C LYS A 1024 -0.97 -20.94 13.49
N TRP A 1025 -2.08 -20.28 13.20
CA TRP A 1025 -3.31 -20.36 13.99
C TRP A 1025 -4.14 -21.59 13.60
N LYS A 1026 -4.56 -22.39 14.59
CA LYS A 1026 -5.45 -23.54 14.32
C LYS A 1026 -6.79 -23.03 13.75
N SER A 1027 -7.18 -23.58 12.60
CA SER A 1027 -8.44 -23.26 11.93
C SER A 1027 -9.27 -24.51 11.69
N ALA A 1028 -10.59 -24.37 11.55
CA ALA A 1028 -11.53 -25.50 11.48
C ALA A 1028 -11.19 -26.54 10.39
N GLN A 1029 -10.64 -26.12 9.24
CA GLN A 1029 -10.23 -27.04 8.17
C GLN A 1029 -9.04 -27.94 8.53
N HIS A 1030 -8.14 -27.54 9.44
CA HIS A 1030 -7.02 -28.40 9.84
C HIS A 1030 -7.50 -29.69 10.50
N ILE A 1031 -8.67 -29.69 11.15
CA ILE A 1031 -9.27 -30.90 11.73
C ILE A 1031 -9.73 -31.86 10.63
N SER A 1032 -10.27 -31.35 9.51
CA SER A 1032 -10.62 -32.18 8.34
C SER A 1032 -9.43 -32.68 7.52
N LYS A 1033 -8.27 -31.99 7.58
CA LYS A 1033 -7.00 -32.40 6.96
C LYS A 1033 -6.12 -33.26 7.89
N ALA A 1034 -6.57 -33.63 9.09
CA ALA A 1034 -5.80 -34.35 10.11
C ALA A 1034 -5.52 -35.85 9.81
N SER A 1035 -5.41 -36.20 8.53
CA SER A 1035 -4.99 -37.51 8.00
C SER A 1035 -4.13 -37.31 6.74
N GLY A 1036 -3.19 -36.36 6.80
CA GLY A 1036 -2.37 -35.95 5.66
C GLY A 1036 -1.35 -34.87 6.01
N THR A 1037 -0.27 -35.24 6.69
CA THR A 1037 0.92 -34.39 6.80
C THR A 1037 1.61 -34.32 5.43
N ASN A 1038 1.30 -33.30 4.62
CA ASN A 1038 1.95 -33.07 3.32
C ASN A 1038 3.38 -32.48 3.45
N GLU A 1039 4.17 -33.07 4.34
CA GLU A 1039 5.62 -32.95 4.34
C GLU A 1039 6.21 -33.93 3.32
N LEU A 1040 7.26 -33.51 2.63
CA LEU A 1040 7.95 -34.32 1.62
C LEU A 1040 8.72 -35.44 2.33
N THR A 1041 8.06 -36.57 2.58
CA THR A 1041 8.60 -37.69 3.35
C THR A 1041 9.75 -38.34 2.59
N ILE A 1042 10.96 -38.29 3.13
CA ILE A 1042 12.17 -38.88 2.52
C ILE A 1042 12.68 -40.02 3.40
N SER A 1043 12.87 -41.20 2.81
CA SER A 1043 13.50 -42.36 3.42
C SER A 1043 14.84 -42.65 2.75
N GLN A 1044 15.92 -42.59 3.53
CA GLN A 1044 17.27 -42.92 3.10
C GLN A 1044 17.73 -44.22 3.78
N THR A 1045 18.33 -45.14 3.01
CA THR A 1045 18.73 -46.47 3.48
C THR A 1045 20.02 -46.98 2.81
N PRO A 1046 20.84 -47.78 3.50
CA PRO A 1046 20.78 -48.08 4.95
C PRO A 1046 21.21 -46.86 5.81
N SER A 1047 21.11 -46.97 7.14
CA SER A 1047 21.57 -45.91 8.06
C SER A 1047 23.08 -45.94 8.31
N GLU A 1048 23.72 -47.11 8.18
CA GLU A 1048 25.16 -47.30 8.30
C GLU A 1048 25.64 -48.28 7.22
N ILE A 1049 26.85 -48.06 6.70
CA ILE A 1049 27.55 -48.96 5.77
C ILE A 1049 28.98 -49.16 6.28
N LYS A 1050 29.39 -50.40 6.49
CA LYS A 1050 30.79 -50.77 6.71
C LYS A 1050 31.31 -51.54 5.49
N VAL A 1051 32.44 -51.11 4.94
CA VAL A 1051 33.06 -51.68 3.74
C VAL A 1051 34.58 -51.61 3.83
N SER A 1052 35.27 -52.61 3.28
CA SER A 1052 36.73 -52.53 3.16
C SER A 1052 37.17 -51.61 2.03
N THR A 1053 38.31 -50.93 2.19
CA THR A 1053 38.97 -50.14 1.14
C THR A 1053 39.00 -50.89 -0.20
N GLY A 1054 38.56 -50.22 -1.27
CA GLY A 1054 38.48 -50.77 -2.63
C GLY A 1054 37.15 -51.44 -3.00
N MET A 1055 36.22 -51.64 -2.07
CA MET A 1055 34.86 -52.10 -2.38
C MET A 1055 33.96 -50.95 -2.88
N SER A 1056 32.69 -51.24 -3.18
CA SER A 1056 31.68 -50.23 -3.54
C SER A 1056 30.58 -50.13 -2.49
N ALA A 1057 30.17 -48.90 -2.16
CA ALA A 1057 29.01 -48.62 -1.31
C ALA A 1057 27.85 -48.06 -2.13
N GLU A 1058 26.60 -48.43 -1.79
CA GLU A 1058 25.38 -47.90 -2.41
C GLU A 1058 24.43 -47.36 -1.36
N ILE A 1059 24.00 -46.10 -1.53
CA ILE A 1059 23.08 -45.40 -0.64
C ILE A 1059 21.82 -45.08 -1.41
N THR A 1060 20.69 -45.67 -1.01
CA THR A 1060 19.39 -45.40 -1.62
C THR A 1060 18.69 -44.25 -0.91
N CYS A 1061 18.25 -43.26 -1.66
CA CYS A 1061 17.33 -42.22 -1.19
C CYS A 1061 16.01 -42.37 -1.94
N SER A 1062 14.89 -42.23 -1.22
CA SER A 1062 13.54 -42.39 -1.74
C SER A 1062 12.61 -41.39 -1.10
N TRP A 1063 11.56 -40.99 -1.79
CA TRP A 1063 10.58 -40.02 -1.28
C TRP A 1063 9.15 -40.46 -1.58
N LYS A 1064 8.19 -39.87 -0.88
CA LYS A 1064 6.78 -39.93 -1.24
C LYS A 1064 6.30 -38.54 -1.65
N ASN A 1065 5.68 -38.47 -2.82
CA ASN A 1065 5.08 -37.26 -3.34
C ASN A 1065 3.57 -37.47 -3.55
N ASN A 1066 2.75 -36.67 -2.85
CA ASN A 1066 1.29 -36.73 -2.92
C ASN A 1066 0.69 -35.66 -3.86
N GLU A 1067 1.52 -34.84 -4.52
CA GLU A 1067 1.10 -33.65 -5.27
C GLU A 1067 1.66 -33.67 -6.72
N MET A 1068 1.07 -32.92 -7.66
CA MET A 1068 1.53 -32.88 -9.05
C MET A 1068 2.81 -32.03 -9.22
N VAL A 1069 3.94 -32.54 -8.70
CA VAL A 1069 5.28 -31.99 -8.95
C VAL A 1069 5.64 -32.16 -10.41
N GLN A 1070 6.07 -31.08 -11.07
CA GLN A 1070 6.53 -31.11 -12.47
C GLN A 1070 8.05 -31.27 -12.56
N ARG A 1071 8.79 -30.71 -11.59
CA ARG A 1071 10.26 -30.65 -11.58
C ARG A 1071 10.79 -30.75 -10.15
N PHE A 1072 11.78 -31.63 -9.94
CA PHE A 1072 12.50 -31.74 -8.67
C PHE A 1072 13.99 -31.98 -8.88
N ARG A 1073 14.78 -31.57 -7.89
CA ARG A 1073 16.23 -31.75 -7.80
C ARG A 1073 16.55 -32.68 -6.64
N VAL A 1074 17.45 -33.62 -6.89
CA VAL A 1074 18.12 -34.45 -5.89
C VAL A 1074 19.53 -33.92 -5.74
N THR A 1075 19.94 -33.58 -4.53
CA THR A 1075 21.32 -33.16 -4.22
C THR A 1075 21.90 -34.05 -3.13
N TRP A 1076 23.02 -34.70 -3.41
CA TRP A 1076 23.78 -35.49 -2.42
C TRP A 1076 24.89 -34.64 -1.80
N LYS A 1077 24.98 -34.68 -0.46
CA LYS A 1077 25.96 -33.95 0.35
C LYS A 1077 26.71 -34.92 1.27
N THR A 1078 27.88 -34.53 1.78
CA THR A 1078 28.60 -35.29 2.82
C THR A 1078 29.24 -34.38 3.87
N GLU A 1079 29.28 -34.89 5.10
CA GLU A 1079 29.99 -34.34 6.25
C GLU A 1079 31.09 -35.34 6.66
N HIS A 1080 32.36 -34.96 6.50
CA HIS A 1080 33.50 -35.80 6.88
C HIS A 1080 33.80 -35.72 8.38
N LEU A 1081 34.10 -36.87 8.99
CA LEU A 1081 34.33 -37.00 10.43
C LEU A 1081 35.73 -36.56 10.91
N THR A 1082 36.60 -36.04 10.03
CA THR A 1082 38.00 -35.73 10.36
C THR A 1082 38.43 -34.31 9.98
N CYS A 1083 38.70 -33.51 11.01
CA CYS A 1083 39.53 -32.28 11.02
C CYS A 1083 39.05 -31.01 10.28
N LYS A 1084 38.45 -30.11 11.09
CA LYS A 1084 38.32 -28.65 10.93
C LYS A 1084 37.43 -28.13 9.80
N GLU A 1085 36.50 -27.26 10.20
CA GLU A 1085 35.46 -26.59 9.41
C GLU A 1085 34.43 -27.52 8.75
N GLY A 1086 33.19 -27.47 9.26
CA GLY A 1086 32.05 -28.27 8.80
C GLY A 1086 31.48 -27.78 7.47
N ILE A 1087 32.28 -27.82 6.41
CA ILE A 1087 31.87 -27.41 5.06
C ILE A 1087 31.12 -28.58 4.41
N ASN A 1088 29.79 -28.46 4.36
CA ASN A 1088 28.91 -29.41 3.68
C ASN A 1088 29.27 -29.49 2.18
N ARG A 1089 29.88 -30.61 1.75
CA ARG A 1089 30.35 -30.77 0.38
C ARG A 1089 29.27 -31.39 -0.49
N GLU A 1090 28.83 -30.66 -1.52
CA GLU A 1090 27.99 -31.24 -2.58
C GLU A 1090 28.79 -32.25 -3.41
N LEU A 1091 28.24 -33.45 -3.55
CA LEU A 1091 28.81 -34.56 -4.33
C LEU A 1091 28.19 -34.64 -5.73
N SER A 1092 26.88 -34.40 -5.82
CA SER A 1092 26.15 -34.28 -7.09
C SER A 1092 24.79 -33.62 -6.89
N SER A 1093 24.36 -32.82 -7.85
CA SER A 1093 22.98 -32.33 -8.00
C SER A 1093 22.43 -32.81 -9.34
N LYS A 1094 21.31 -33.54 -9.33
CA LYS A 1094 20.63 -34.04 -10.53
C LYS A 1094 19.16 -33.65 -10.53
N LEU A 1095 18.66 -33.24 -11.69
CA LEU A 1095 17.33 -32.66 -11.86
C LEU A 1095 16.46 -33.58 -12.73
N TYR A 1096 15.19 -33.70 -12.36
CA TYR A 1096 14.22 -34.66 -12.88
C TYR A 1096 12.92 -33.96 -13.30
N TYR A 1097 12.26 -34.51 -14.31
CA TYR A 1097 10.99 -34.01 -14.87
C TYR A 1097 9.97 -35.15 -14.89
N THR A 1098 8.75 -34.91 -14.43
CA THR A 1098 7.69 -35.94 -14.34
C THR A 1098 6.88 -36.11 -15.63
N ALA A 1099 7.09 -35.25 -16.63
CA ALA A 1099 6.36 -35.28 -17.90
C ALA A 1099 6.59 -36.54 -18.76
N ASN A 1100 7.63 -37.33 -18.46
CA ASN A 1100 7.87 -38.66 -19.03
C ASN A 1100 7.81 -39.71 -17.92
N ALA A 1101 7.03 -40.77 -18.13
CA ALA A 1101 6.78 -41.80 -17.12
C ALA A 1101 8.01 -42.68 -16.83
N THR A 1102 7.93 -43.45 -15.73
CA THR A 1102 8.92 -44.43 -15.22
C THR A 1102 10.06 -43.91 -14.33
N HIS A 1103 10.08 -42.62 -13.97
CA HIS A 1103 10.80 -42.20 -12.77
C HIS A 1103 10.11 -42.80 -11.53
N LYS A 1104 10.73 -43.83 -10.93
CA LYS A 1104 10.42 -44.27 -9.57
C LYS A 1104 10.88 -43.19 -8.60
N ASP A 1105 10.18 -42.96 -7.51
CA ASP A 1105 10.53 -41.97 -6.47
C ASP A 1105 11.72 -42.40 -5.59
N LYS A 1106 12.83 -42.76 -6.26
CA LYS A 1106 14.10 -43.11 -5.64
C LYS A 1106 15.29 -42.83 -6.54
N THR A 1107 16.43 -42.65 -5.91
CA THR A 1107 17.75 -42.45 -6.51
C THR A 1107 18.79 -43.20 -5.69
N VAL A 1108 19.91 -43.59 -6.31
CA VAL A 1108 21.01 -44.29 -5.64
C VAL A 1108 22.29 -43.51 -5.87
N LEU A 1109 23.00 -43.19 -4.78
CA LEU A 1109 24.41 -42.78 -4.84
C LEU A 1109 25.27 -44.03 -4.75
N LYS A 1110 26.07 -44.28 -5.78
CA LYS A 1110 27.06 -45.36 -5.79
C LYS A 1110 28.45 -44.76 -5.66
N ILE A 1111 29.23 -45.27 -4.72
CA ILE A 1111 30.61 -44.87 -4.46
C ILE A 1111 31.48 -46.09 -4.79
N GLU A 1112 32.26 -46.01 -5.86
CA GLU A 1112 33.08 -47.12 -6.36
C GLU A 1112 34.54 -46.98 -5.90
N ALA A 1113 35.15 -48.09 -5.49
CA ALA A 1113 36.53 -48.15 -4.96
C ALA A 1113 36.78 -47.20 -3.76
N VAL A 1114 35.96 -47.36 -2.71
CA VAL A 1114 35.99 -46.53 -1.49
C VAL A 1114 37.38 -46.47 -0.85
N LYS A 1115 37.72 -45.30 -0.28
CA LYS A 1115 38.98 -45.00 0.40
C LYS A 1115 38.70 -44.56 1.83
N LYS A 1116 39.70 -44.65 2.71
CA LYS A 1116 39.60 -44.25 4.13
C LYS A 1116 38.99 -42.85 4.33
N ASN A 1117 39.34 -41.89 3.47
CA ASN A 1117 38.85 -40.51 3.50
C ASN A 1117 37.37 -40.36 3.07
N ASP A 1118 36.75 -41.38 2.47
CA ASP A 1118 35.31 -41.39 2.16
C ASP A 1118 34.45 -41.71 3.41
N THR A 1119 35.09 -41.93 4.56
CA THR A 1119 34.39 -42.05 5.86
C THR A 1119 33.70 -40.73 6.23
N GLY A 1120 32.40 -40.79 6.49
CA GLY A 1120 31.57 -39.61 6.77
C GLY A 1120 30.07 -39.90 6.68
N THR A 1121 29.25 -38.89 6.96
CA THR A 1121 27.78 -38.98 6.89
C THR A 1121 27.27 -38.36 5.60
N TYR A 1122 26.58 -39.16 4.78
CA TYR A 1122 26.05 -38.78 3.48
C TYR A 1122 24.56 -38.44 3.59
N PHE A 1123 24.12 -37.34 2.99
CA PHE A 1123 22.73 -36.87 3.04
C PHE A 1123 22.14 -36.67 1.65
N CYS A 1124 20.86 -37.03 1.49
CA CYS A 1124 20.06 -36.75 0.31
C CYS A 1124 19.11 -35.57 0.56
N GLU A 1125 19.27 -34.47 -0.16
CA GLU A 1125 18.33 -33.34 -0.17
C GLU A 1125 17.43 -33.44 -1.41
N ILE A 1126 16.11 -33.41 -1.22
CA ILE A 1126 15.14 -33.30 -2.31
C ILE A 1126 14.54 -31.89 -2.29
N THR A 1127 14.73 -31.15 -3.39
CA THR A 1127 14.08 -29.85 -3.61
C THR A 1127 13.06 -30.00 -4.74
N THR A 1128 11.78 -29.92 -4.41
CA THR A 1128 10.76 -29.63 -5.44
C THR A 1128 10.97 -28.20 -5.94
N GLU A 1129 10.93 -27.99 -7.26
CA GLU A 1129 11.15 -26.67 -7.87
C GLU A 1129 9.91 -26.13 -8.59
N ILE A 1130 9.00 -27.03 -9.03
CA ILE A 1130 7.73 -26.68 -9.68
C ILE A 1130 6.65 -27.69 -9.22
N PRO A 1131 5.47 -27.25 -8.73
CA PRO A 1131 4.95 -25.88 -8.73
C PRO A 1131 5.30 -25.03 -7.50
N PHE A 1132 6.05 -25.56 -6.54
CA PHE A 1132 6.45 -24.88 -5.30
C PHE A 1132 7.90 -25.21 -4.93
N MET A 1133 8.54 -24.33 -4.16
CA MET A 1133 9.89 -24.54 -3.59
C MET A 1133 9.81 -25.17 -2.19
N LYS A 1134 9.43 -26.45 -2.09
CA LYS A 1134 9.58 -27.24 -0.84
C LYS A 1134 10.90 -28.01 -0.88
N LYS A 1135 11.61 -28.03 0.26
CA LYS A 1135 12.79 -28.87 0.50
C LYS A 1135 12.50 -29.94 1.55
N GLY A 1136 13.19 -31.07 1.45
CA GLY A 1136 13.33 -32.05 2.52
C GLY A 1136 14.73 -32.67 2.52
N LEU A 1137 15.15 -33.20 3.66
CA LEU A 1137 16.43 -33.89 3.85
C LEU A 1137 16.17 -35.32 4.33
N GLY A 1138 16.91 -36.30 3.80
CA GLY A 1138 16.90 -37.68 4.28
C GLY A 1138 17.71 -37.87 5.56
N ASN A 1139 17.38 -38.91 6.32
CA ASN A 1139 17.90 -39.19 7.67
C ASN A 1139 19.44 -39.41 7.79
N GLY A 1140 20.18 -39.36 6.67
CA GLY A 1140 21.62 -39.62 6.64
C GLY A 1140 21.98 -41.11 6.53
N THR A 1141 23.22 -41.35 6.08
CA THR A 1141 23.86 -42.67 6.04
C THR A 1141 25.33 -42.51 6.39
N THR A 1142 25.77 -43.16 7.47
CA THR A 1142 27.18 -43.14 7.88
C THR A 1142 27.95 -44.20 7.09
N LEU A 1143 28.95 -43.79 6.32
CA LEU A 1143 29.90 -44.68 5.66
C LEU A 1143 31.16 -44.81 6.51
N ILE A 1144 31.57 -46.05 6.79
CA ILE A 1144 32.79 -46.38 7.53
C ILE A 1144 33.65 -47.27 6.62
N VAL A 1145 34.86 -46.79 6.28
CA VAL A 1145 35.77 -47.51 5.40
C VAL A 1145 36.93 -48.12 6.20
N GLU A 1146 36.92 -49.45 6.29
CA GLU A 1146 37.90 -50.23 7.06
C GLU A 1146 39.09 -50.63 6.19
N GLU A 1147 40.31 -50.55 6.72
CA GLU A 1147 41.50 -51.05 6.03
C GLU A 1147 41.61 -52.57 6.19
N LYS A 1148 41.89 -53.26 5.08
CA LYS A 1148 42.13 -54.71 5.10
C LYS A 1148 43.53 -54.96 5.64
N GLU A 1149 43.63 -55.47 6.86
CA GLU A 1149 44.91 -55.99 7.37
C GLU A 1149 45.39 -57.14 6.48
N ALA A 1150 46.68 -57.13 6.14
CA ALA A 1150 47.32 -58.20 5.39
C ALA A 1150 47.64 -59.36 6.34
N GLY A 1151 46.61 -60.17 6.65
CA GLY A 1151 46.74 -61.34 7.51
C GLY A 1151 47.79 -62.32 7.01
N SER A 1152 48.90 -62.43 7.74
CA SER A 1152 49.99 -63.33 7.42
C SER A 1152 49.62 -64.78 7.75
N MET A 1153 49.84 -65.67 6.77
CA MET A 1153 50.21 -67.07 7.00
C MET A 1153 51.36 -67.14 8.03
N GLU A 1154 51.51 -68.16 8.89
CA GLU A 1154 51.09 -69.56 8.77
C GLU A 1154 50.67 -70.16 10.13
N ASN A 1155 50.09 -71.37 10.10
CA ASN A 1155 50.34 -72.36 11.15
C ASN A 1155 50.09 -73.80 10.67
N TYR A 1156 50.65 -74.79 11.39
CA TYR A 1156 50.53 -76.24 11.18
C TYR A 1156 51.37 -76.93 10.08
N HIS A 1157 52.69 -76.77 10.21
CA HIS A 1157 53.59 -77.94 10.33
C HIS A 1157 53.11 -78.92 11.45
N PHE A 1158 53.48 -80.21 11.52
CA PHE A 1158 54.37 -81.03 10.68
C PHE A 1158 53.96 -82.51 10.80
N MET A 1159 53.96 -83.26 9.69
CA MET A 1159 54.10 -84.73 9.71
C MET A 1159 55.59 -85.10 9.56
N ALA A 1160 56.31 -85.13 10.69
CA ALA A 1160 57.75 -85.48 10.85
C ALA A 1160 58.79 -84.59 10.14
N ILE A 1161 60.03 -84.54 10.68
CA ILE A 1161 61.16 -83.64 10.33
C ILE A 1161 61.05 -82.25 11.03
N LEU A 1162 61.21 -82.16 12.37
CA LEU A 1162 62.48 -81.86 13.11
C LEU A 1162 63.01 -80.40 12.95
N ALA A 1163 63.45 -79.64 13.98
CA ALA A 1163 63.36 -79.75 15.46
C ALA A 1163 63.91 -78.46 16.16
N ILE A 1164 63.72 -78.29 17.50
CA ILE A 1164 64.51 -77.41 18.44
C ILE A 1164 64.32 -75.87 18.27
N PHE A 1165 64.41 -74.96 19.28
CA PHE A 1165 64.00 -74.84 20.70
C PHE A 1165 64.13 -73.31 21.10
N PRO A 1166 63.58 -72.77 22.21
CA PRO A 1166 63.39 -71.31 22.42
C PRO A 1166 64.37 -70.62 23.41
N PHE A 1167 64.48 -69.26 23.40
CA PHE A 1167 64.49 -68.37 24.62
C PHE A 1167 64.89 -66.86 24.42
N LEU A 1168 64.32 -65.98 25.28
CA LEU A 1168 64.84 -64.77 25.99
C LEU A 1168 65.39 -63.46 25.32
N ILE A 1169 64.85 -62.33 25.84
CA ILE A 1169 65.51 -61.12 26.45
C ILE A 1169 66.39 -60.13 25.62
N SER A 1170 66.02 -58.83 25.75
CA SER A 1170 66.85 -57.60 25.59
C SER A 1170 67.39 -57.25 24.20
N GLY A 1171 67.83 -56.01 23.91
CA GLY A 1171 67.71 -54.78 24.70
C GLY A 1171 69.01 -53.95 24.74
N GLY A 1172 68.93 -52.67 24.34
CA GLY A 1172 70.09 -51.79 24.22
C GLY A 1172 71.00 -52.13 23.03
N CYS A 1173 72.13 -51.44 22.85
CA CYS A 1173 72.56 -50.22 23.52
C CYS A 1173 73.70 -49.57 22.74
N PHE A 1174 73.78 -48.22 22.77
CA PHE A 1174 75.04 -47.47 22.63
C PHE A 1174 75.75 -47.59 21.25
N TYR A 1175 76.72 -46.75 20.85
CA TYR A 1175 77.19 -45.42 21.27
C TYR A 1175 78.28 -44.96 20.29
N LEU A 1176 78.42 -43.65 20.12
CA LEU A 1176 79.51 -42.90 19.45
C LEU A 1176 80.55 -43.66 18.62
N CYS A 1177 80.81 -43.16 17.41
CA CYS A 1177 82.14 -42.60 17.14
C CYS A 1177 82.15 -41.59 15.97
N TYR A 1178 83.19 -40.74 15.96
CA TYR A 1178 83.71 -39.97 14.80
C TYR A 1178 82.68 -39.18 13.95
N LYS A 1179 82.54 -37.85 14.03
CA LYS A 1179 83.38 -36.77 14.60
C LYS A 1179 84.80 -36.65 14.01
N LYS A 1180 84.95 -35.94 12.87
CA LYS A 1180 85.96 -34.87 12.66
C LYS A 1180 86.01 -34.34 11.20
N GLN A 1181 86.07 -32.99 11.07
CA GLN A 1181 86.83 -32.24 10.03
C GLN A 1181 86.37 -32.42 8.54
N GLN A 1182 86.64 -31.53 7.57
CA GLN A 1182 87.29 -30.20 7.59
C GLN A 1182 86.87 -29.29 6.40
N ASN A 1183 87.06 -27.98 6.56
CA ASN A 1183 87.52 -26.97 5.60
C ASN A 1183 87.24 -27.11 4.07
N SER A 1184 86.34 -26.26 3.58
CA SER A 1184 86.63 -25.11 2.67
C SER A 1184 87.10 -25.27 1.20
N LYS A 1185 86.68 -24.26 0.41
CA LYS A 1185 87.30 -23.67 -0.81
C LYS A 1185 87.12 -24.34 -2.18
N ASN A 1186 86.60 -23.53 -3.11
CA ASN A 1186 87.09 -23.23 -4.47
C ASN A 1186 87.19 -24.39 -5.50
N SER A 1187 86.94 -24.23 -6.80
CA SER A 1187 86.79 -23.03 -7.67
C SER A 1187 86.16 -23.41 -9.03
N VAL A 1188 85.80 -22.42 -9.85
CA VAL A 1188 85.27 -22.58 -11.22
C VAL A 1188 86.12 -21.82 -12.24
N PRO A 1189 86.35 -22.40 -13.42
CA PRO A 1189 86.19 -21.71 -14.72
C PRO A 1189 85.38 -22.59 -15.70
N GLU A 1190 84.67 -22.12 -16.72
CA GLU A 1190 84.33 -20.77 -17.23
C GLU A 1190 83.00 -20.91 -18.05
N ARG A 1191 82.47 -20.05 -18.94
CA ARG A 1191 82.92 -18.87 -19.72
C ARG A 1191 81.70 -17.97 -20.05
N ARG A 1192 81.92 -16.65 -20.20
CA ARG A 1192 81.21 -15.59 -20.98
C ARG A 1192 79.79 -15.78 -21.51
N THR A 1193 78.87 -14.80 -21.48
CA THR A 1193 78.59 -13.52 -20.74
C THR A 1193 77.18 -13.07 -21.26
N HIS A 1194 76.48 -11.98 -20.90
CA HIS A 1194 76.73 -10.63 -20.34
C HIS A 1194 75.50 -10.24 -19.45
N GLU A 1195 75.46 -9.20 -18.60
CA GLU A 1195 76.44 -8.15 -18.29
C GLU A 1195 76.47 -7.80 -16.77
N GLU A 1196 75.64 -6.87 -16.29
CA GLU A 1196 75.76 -6.18 -14.98
C GLU A 1196 74.37 -5.83 -14.37
N ARG A 1197 74.17 -5.65 -13.05
CA ARG A 1197 75.10 -5.76 -11.89
C ARG A 1197 74.39 -6.07 -10.55
N THR A 1198 74.98 -7.01 -9.79
CA THR A 1198 74.98 -7.17 -8.30
C THR A 1198 73.70 -7.44 -7.49
N LEU A 1199 73.87 -8.26 -6.44
CA LEU A 1199 72.85 -8.83 -5.54
C LEU A 1199 72.99 -8.32 -4.08
N GLN A 1200 71.86 -8.29 -3.37
CA GLN A 1200 71.52 -8.92 -2.07
C GLN A 1200 72.59 -9.22 -0.98
N VAL A 1201 72.15 -9.12 0.30
CA VAL A 1201 72.22 -10.17 1.37
C VAL A 1201 71.30 -9.75 2.55
N THR A 1202 71.05 -10.63 3.53
CA THR A 1202 69.95 -10.57 4.53
C THR A 1202 70.36 -10.53 6.01
N GLU A 1203 69.56 -9.82 6.81
CA GLU A 1203 69.18 -10.04 8.25
C GLU A 1203 70.16 -9.86 9.44
N LEU A 1204 69.59 -9.34 10.55
CA LEU A 1204 70.07 -9.24 11.95
C LEU A 1204 71.27 -8.28 12.20
N ASP A 1205 71.41 -7.51 13.29
CA ASP A 1205 70.89 -7.58 14.69
C ASP A 1205 70.66 -6.17 15.33
N GLU A 1206 70.39 -6.15 16.66
CA GLU A 1206 70.52 -5.09 17.70
C GLU A 1206 71.19 -3.72 17.34
N GLY A 1207 70.80 -2.55 17.89
CA GLY A 1207 69.87 -2.19 18.97
C GLY A 1207 70.08 -0.74 19.48
N ASN A 1208 69.47 -0.38 20.63
CA ASN A 1208 69.59 0.87 21.41
C ASN A 1208 68.94 2.19 20.95
N GLU A 1209 68.58 2.98 21.97
CA GLU A 1209 67.88 4.26 21.99
C GLU A 1209 68.85 5.47 21.90
N ILE A 1210 68.35 6.67 21.57
CA ILE A 1210 68.40 7.91 22.41
C ILE A 1210 67.94 9.17 21.62
N ASN A 1211 67.34 10.11 22.36
CA ASN A 1211 66.60 11.30 21.94
C ASN A 1211 67.41 12.51 21.37
N GLU A 1212 66.67 13.49 20.82
CA GLU A 1212 66.79 14.97 21.06
C GLU A 1212 68.07 15.74 20.59
N ALA A 1213 68.11 17.06 20.30
CA ALA A 1213 67.13 18.16 20.11
C ALA A 1213 67.85 19.33 19.34
N GLU A 1214 67.33 20.55 19.07
CA GLU A 1214 66.02 21.20 19.31
C GLU A 1214 65.52 21.88 17.99
N GLU A 1215 65.42 23.18 17.71
CA GLU A 1215 65.53 24.43 18.51
C GLU A 1215 64.49 25.51 18.11
N ARG A 1216 64.03 26.28 19.11
CA ARG A 1216 63.44 27.64 19.10
C ARG A 1216 61.91 27.83 19.04
N LYS A 1217 61.43 28.35 20.19
CA LYS A 1217 60.19 29.12 20.51
C LYS A 1217 60.30 30.58 19.96
N PRO A 1218 59.44 31.60 20.28
CA PRO A 1218 58.28 31.65 21.22
C PRO A 1218 57.03 32.52 20.83
N SER A 1219 56.08 32.62 21.79
CA SER A 1219 55.06 33.69 22.02
C SER A 1219 53.83 33.85 21.07
N SER A 1220 52.62 34.28 21.50
CA SER A 1220 51.99 34.39 22.85
C SER A 1220 50.46 34.70 22.83
N SER A 1221 49.79 34.53 23.99
CA SER A 1221 48.60 35.28 24.52
C SER A 1221 47.16 35.17 23.96
N ASN A 1222 46.32 34.44 24.71
CA ASN A 1222 44.99 34.77 25.33
C ASN A 1222 43.78 35.41 24.57
N SER A 1223 42.65 34.67 24.52
CA SER A 1223 41.24 35.02 24.93
C SER A 1223 40.28 33.87 24.51
N SER A 1224 39.24 33.35 25.22
CA SER A 1224 38.11 33.86 26.06
C SER A 1224 37.00 34.59 25.25
N GLU A 1225 35.69 34.34 25.38
CA GLU A 1225 34.88 33.40 26.20
C GLU A 1225 33.41 33.30 25.66
N TRP A 1226 32.64 32.30 26.13
CA TRP A 1226 31.15 32.16 26.26
C TRP A 1226 30.06 32.80 25.32
N VAL A 1227 29.01 31.99 25.08
CA VAL A 1227 27.54 32.29 25.15
C VAL A 1227 26.70 32.76 23.92
N SER A 1228 25.57 32.05 23.74
CA SER A 1228 24.24 32.42 23.18
C SER A 1228 23.88 32.42 21.67
N ASP A 1229 22.64 31.96 21.45
CA ASP A 1229 21.58 32.41 20.53
C ASP A 1229 21.71 32.38 19.00
N LEU A 1230 21.17 31.28 18.44
CA LEU A 1230 20.50 31.28 17.14
C LEU A 1230 19.04 31.77 17.28
N GLN A 1231 18.83 33.09 17.24
CA GLN A 1231 17.48 33.68 17.18
C GLN A 1231 17.02 34.03 15.74
N GLN A 1232 15.71 34.28 15.63
CA GLN A 1232 14.95 34.44 14.40
C GLN A 1232 15.43 35.62 13.51
N GLY A 1233 15.32 35.46 12.18
CA GLY A 1233 15.79 36.45 11.20
C GLY A 1233 14.92 36.58 9.95
N SER A 1234 13.61 36.78 10.08
CA SER A 1234 12.72 37.00 8.94
C SER A 1234 12.97 38.37 8.26
N ALA A 1235 13.17 38.39 6.94
CA ALA A 1235 13.41 39.61 6.18
C ALA A 1235 12.40 39.83 5.04
N TYR A 1236 11.22 40.37 5.37
CA TYR A 1236 10.32 40.99 4.39
C TYR A 1236 11.04 42.12 3.64
N LYS A 1237 10.79 42.27 2.34
CA LYS A 1237 10.78 43.60 1.70
C LYS A 1237 9.55 43.78 0.81
N LYS A 1238 8.93 44.94 0.99
CA LYS A 1238 7.65 45.37 0.42
C LYS A 1238 7.72 45.49 -1.11
N TRP A 1239 6.56 45.48 -1.76
CA TRP A 1239 6.08 46.63 -2.55
C TRP A 1239 4.53 46.69 -2.40
N ALA A 1240 3.92 47.82 -2.77
CA ALA A 1240 2.50 48.12 -2.51
C ALA A 1240 1.92 49.00 -3.66
N PRO A 1241 0.64 49.40 -3.65
CA PRO A 1241 -0.43 48.52 -4.12
C PRO A 1241 -1.30 49.14 -5.23
N LYS A 1242 -2.00 48.29 -5.98
CA LYS A 1242 -3.22 48.60 -6.73
C LYS A 1242 -4.06 47.33 -6.88
#